data_AF-B0CAG9-F1
#
_entry.id   AF-B0CAG9-F1
#
_cell.length_a   1.000
_cell.length_b   1.000
_cell.length_c   1.000
_cell.angle_alpha   90.00
_cell.angle_beta   90.00
_cell.angle_gamma   90.00
#
_symmetry.space_group_name_H-M   'P 1'
#
loop_
_entity.id
_entity.type
_entity.pdbx_description
1 polymer ?
#
loop_
_entity_poly.entity_id
_entity_poly.type
_entity_poly.pdbx_seq_one_letter_code
_entity_poly.pdbx_strand_id
1 'polypeptide(L)'
;MQPEQQRIMVYFIEEAKEHLNTIEHGLLNLQTVVADPESLNEVFRAAHSVKGGAAMLGIHSMQHISHRLEDYFKVLKEHDLPVDQKLESLLFKSFDALHILTEELEQSFGLSDELSAKTLSEIDPVFAEIDSHLTEIAGPGVDISALLSDAPAPKPQTTTAEPEVLDAQCLEIFQTDILQYLREILGLFKQPDTPENRQTLAKICQDLGQVGQEFKLKGWSELLEVAGVVVTHPSNSFATLAGVIVPNIKEARDLVLAQRAADVKPMPALLDLMPALDFGDLGITDSAETETEDWLDIFADDDTSASTDADKGGSFLDDLFNEPALNFDTSTNADVPEPVAAADTNFANLDTLLAETSTQEATTPTVAQSEDDFDDLEKLLEEPSRPAKAKPQAKAPQKRTGTKPLRRGSAIAQTMKVPVKQLDNLGNLIGELVVSRNSLEDSQNRLRQFLDNLLLQVQQLNDLGRNMEDLYERSLLENSLLSSRQQQAVASGNGGNGNSGHSTGQQFDALEMDSFTGFHTLSQEMIERIVRVREAASDIEFIVGGTEQVTRMFRQITTQVQEGLTQSRMVPFSQVAERLPRAVRDISMKCGKKARLELEGRDTLIDKSILERLYDPLTHLVNNALFHGIEAPDVRQSLGKAEEGVIKLRAFYQGNQAVISIMDDGAGIDVERVKAKAVQKNLLTQDEADNLSRQEAYALLFKSGFSTQDQANDLAGRGVGMDVVRNSIHEIRGVINTDSGIGKGTTFTIRLPLTLSITKALCCIDNSTQMAFPIDGVQDVIDLPKEQLQQDADGQVLVTWQDKQLPCKPLGELLAYNRRFKRSSSYNASNTKDDGMASVVILRSADDLVAIEVEQVLAEQEIVIKQLAGPVPKPMGIAGVTVLGDGGIMAIADVMELVDLCLDRLEVNSNLWKSILENTEVEEDTDPMVLIVDDSITVRELLSMTFNKVGYRVEQARDGQEAWEKLRSGLPCDLVFCDVEMPRMDGLELLSRLQQDDDLQDLPVAMLTSRGAARHKQMATELGAKGYFTKPYLEEVLLEAAQRMLNGEVLVK
;
A
#
# COMPACT_ATOMS: atom_id res chain seq x y z
N MET A 1 -15.39 14.76 6.75
CA MET A 1 -14.54 15.38 5.71
C MET A 1 -14.80 14.71 4.38
N GLN A 2 -14.50 15.38 3.27
CA GLN A 2 -14.48 14.79 1.93
C GLN A 2 -13.21 13.93 1.73
N PRO A 3 -13.21 12.92 0.83
CA PRO A 3 -12.05 12.03 0.64
C PRO A 3 -10.81 12.75 0.09
N GLU A 4 -10.97 13.88 -0.61
CA GLU A 4 -9.83 14.72 -1.02
C GLU A 4 -9.19 15.46 0.15
N GLN A 5 -10.00 15.97 1.10
CA GLN A 5 -9.50 16.64 2.31
C GLN A 5 -8.63 15.69 3.14
N GLN A 6 -9.02 14.41 3.25
CA GLN A 6 -8.21 13.39 3.93
C GLN A 6 -6.85 13.16 3.25
N ARG A 7 -6.77 13.17 1.92
CA ARG A 7 -5.50 13.06 1.18
C ARG A 7 -4.59 14.26 1.40
N ILE A 8 -5.15 15.48 1.41
CA ILE A 8 -4.39 16.71 1.70
C ILE A 8 -3.92 16.71 3.17
N MET A 9 -4.74 16.21 4.09
CA MET A 9 -4.39 16.09 5.51
C MET A 9 -3.20 15.16 5.74
N VAL A 10 -3.16 13.97 5.10
CA VAL A 10 -2.02 13.05 5.19
C VAL A 10 -0.73 13.70 4.68
N TYR A 11 -0.79 14.34 3.51
CA TYR A 11 0.38 15.04 2.94
C TYR A 11 0.89 16.16 3.88
N PHE A 12 -0.02 16.94 4.47
CA PHE A 12 0.35 17.97 5.45
C PHE A 12 0.96 17.38 6.73
N ILE A 13 0.48 16.23 7.22
CA ILE A 13 1.08 15.57 8.40
C ILE A 13 2.52 15.13 8.10
N GLU A 14 2.80 14.63 6.90
CA GLU A 14 4.16 14.27 6.47
C GLU A 14 5.06 15.52 6.32
N GLU A 15 4.59 16.56 5.62
CA GLU A 15 5.31 17.82 5.40
C GLU A 15 5.56 18.60 6.72
N ALA A 16 4.58 18.65 7.61
CA ALA A 16 4.71 19.25 8.93
C ALA A 16 5.71 18.48 9.81
N LYS A 17 5.75 17.14 9.71
CA LYS A 17 6.78 16.33 10.40
C LYS A 17 8.18 16.61 9.86
N GLU A 18 8.37 16.72 8.55
CA GLU A 18 9.68 17.08 7.99
C GLU A 18 10.15 18.45 8.50
N HIS A 19 9.29 19.46 8.45
CA HIS A 19 9.59 20.80 8.97
C HIS A 19 9.80 20.83 10.49
N LEU A 20 9.08 20.02 11.27
CA LEU A 20 9.33 19.90 12.71
C LEU A 20 10.70 19.28 13.00
N ASN A 21 11.17 18.29 12.24
CA ASN A 21 12.54 17.77 12.39
C ASN A 21 13.60 18.86 12.09
N THR A 22 13.37 19.72 11.07
CA THR A 22 14.23 20.89 10.79
C THR A 22 14.24 21.88 11.97
N ILE A 23 13.09 22.16 12.57
CA ILE A 23 12.98 23.04 13.75
C ILE A 23 13.67 22.42 14.97
N GLU A 24 13.50 21.12 15.24
CA GLU A 24 14.16 20.42 16.35
C GLU A 24 15.69 20.48 16.21
N HIS A 25 16.22 20.13 15.04
CA HIS A 25 17.66 20.22 14.77
C HIS A 25 18.20 21.66 14.83
N GLY A 26 17.38 22.64 14.45
CA GLY A 26 17.62 24.06 14.64
C GLY A 26 17.75 24.46 16.12
N LEU A 27 16.77 24.07 16.94
CA LEU A 27 16.73 24.38 18.37
C LEU A 27 17.83 23.67 19.17
N LEU A 28 18.12 22.39 18.86
CA LEU A 28 19.21 21.60 19.47
C LEU A 28 20.60 22.22 19.27
N ASN A 29 20.75 23.12 18.30
CA ASN A 29 22.01 23.78 17.95
C ASN A 29 21.84 25.31 17.88
N LEU A 30 20.85 25.88 18.58
CA LEU A 30 20.38 27.25 18.35
C LEU A 30 21.47 28.32 18.42
N GLN A 31 22.44 28.18 19.34
CA GLN A 31 23.56 29.11 19.47
C GLN A 31 24.53 29.09 18.26
N THR A 32 24.65 27.96 17.55
CA THR A 32 25.40 27.87 16.28
C THR A 32 24.53 28.19 15.06
N VAL A 33 23.22 27.96 15.13
CA VAL A 33 22.27 28.26 14.05
C VAL A 33 22.01 29.77 13.94
N VAL A 34 21.86 30.49 15.06
CA VAL A 34 21.75 31.96 15.03
C VAL A 34 23.03 32.64 14.54
N ALA A 35 24.19 31.99 14.72
CA ALA A 35 25.46 32.46 14.18
C ALA A 35 25.67 32.17 12.67
N ASP A 36 24.77 31.43 12.03
CA ASP A 36 24.79 31.14 10.59
C ASP A 36 23.49 31.61 9.90
N PRO A 37 23.55 32.67 9.08
CA PRO A 37 22.38 33.17 8.36
C PRO A 37 21.72 32.14 7.42
N GLU A 38 22.42 31.12 6.91
CA GLU A 38 21.78 30.10 6.06
C GLU A 38 20.94 29.14 6.92
N SER A 39 21.52 28.55 7.97
CA SER A 39 20.82 27.68 8.92
C SER A 39 19.61 28.37 9.59
N LEU A 40 19.73 29.64 9.99
CA LEU A 40 18.60 30.36 10.60
C LEU A 40 17.47 30.64 9.60
N ASN A 41 17.78 30.85 8.32
CA ASN A 41 16.77 30.97 7.27
C ASN A 41 16.07 29.63 6.97
N GLU A 42 16.74 28.49 7.14
CA GLU A 42 16.14 27.15 6.99
C GLU A 42 15.09 26.89 8.08
N VAL A 43 15.42 27.15 9.34
CA VAL A 43 14.51 27.01 10.49
C VAL A 43 13.33 27.99 10.40
N PHE A 44 13.58 29.24 9.99
CA PHE A 44 12.52 30.23 9.73
C PHE A 44 11.57 29.77 8.63
N ARG A 45 12.09 29.20 7.52
CA ARG A 45 11.26 28.65 6.43
C ARG A 45 10.43 27.46 6.89
N ALA A 46 10.98 26.55 7.69
CA ALA A 46 10.23 25.42 8.24
C ALA A 46 9.03 25.88 9.08
N ALA A 47 9.21 26.88 9.97
CA ALA A 47 8.11 27.45 10.75
C ALA A 47 7.04 28.12 9.85
N HIS A 48 7.47 28.89 8.85
CA HIS A 48 6.58 29.54 7.88
C HIS A 48 5.77 28.54 7.05
N SER A 49 6.37 27.43 6.61
CA SER A 49 5.67 26.38 5.87
C SER A 49 4.63 25.65 6.73
N VAL A 50 4.95 25.33 7.99
CA VAL A 50 3.96 24.77 8.94
C VAL A 50 2.78 25.73 9.13
N LYS A 51 3.03 27.04 9.25
CA LYS A 51 1.97 28.06 9.31
C LYS A 51 1.10 28.05 8.05
N GLY A 52 1.71 27.96 6.86
CA GLY A 52 1.02 27.92 5.58
C GLY A 52 0.11 26.69 5.43
N GLY A 53 0.62 25.50 5.74
CA GLY A 53 -0.16 24.25 5.69
C GLY A 53 -1.29 24.21 6.74
N ALA A 54 -1.00 24.61 7.98
CA ALA A 54 -2.01 24.68 9.04
C ALA A 54 -3.14 25.66 8.69
N ALA A 55 -2.82 26.83 8.14
CA ALA A 55 -3.80 27.80 7.66
C ALA A 55 -4.61 27.28 6.46
N MET A 56 -3.99 26.53 5.54
CA MET A 56 -4.67 25.91 4.40
C MET A 56 -5.70 24.84 4.80
N LEU A 57 -5.54 24.23 5.98
CA LEU A 57 -6.43 23.21 6.54
C LEU A 57 -7.34 23.72 7.66
N GLY A 58 -7.30 25.02 7.99
CA GLY A 58 -8.11 25.63 9.05
C GLY A 58 -7.68 25.29 10.49
N ILE A 59 -6.46 24.78 10.68
CA ILE A 59 -5.96 24.30 11.97
C ILE A 59 -5.38 25.47 12.78
N HIS A 60 -6.27 26.27 13.36
CA HIS A 60 -5.89 27.52 14.05
C HIS A 60 -4.92 27.34 15.23
N SER A 61 -4.98 26.22 15.96
CA SER A 61 -4.08 25.93 17.08
C SER A 61 -2.61 25.76 16.62
N MET A 62 -2.37 24.96 15.59
CA MET A 62 -1.04 24.83 14.98
C MET A 62 -0.60 26.12 14.28
N GLN A 63 -1.51 26.77 13.55
CA GLN A 63 -1.25 28.05 12.89
C GLN A 63 -0.75 29.11 13.89
N HIS A 64 -1.40 29.27 15.04
CA HIS A 64 -0.99 30.23 16.07
C HIS A 64 0.43 29.95 16.61
N ILE A 65 0.72 28.70 16.98
CA ILE A 65 2.00 28.33 17.60
C ILE A 65 3.15 28.42 16.60
N SER A 66 2.94 27.99 15.35
CA SER A 66 3.91 28.14 14.25
C SER A 66 4.21 29.61 13.93
N HIS A 67 3.20 30.49 13.97
CA HIS A 67 3.38 31.92 13.72
C HIS A 67 4.26 32.58 14.79
N ARG A 68 4.02 32.26 16.07
CA ARG A 68 4.84 32.77 17.17
C ARG A 68 6.30 32.29 17.10
N LEU A 69 6.53 31.04 16.68
CA LEU A 69 7.89 30.55 16.42
C LEU A 69 8.56 31.30 15.25
N GLU A 70 7.84 31.54 14.15
CA GLU A 70 8.32 32.35 13.01
C GLU A 70 8.71 33.77 13.46
N ASP A 71 7.90 34.42 14.29
CA ASP A 71 8.19 35.74 14.88
C ASP A 71 9.48 35.73 15.72
N TYR A 72 9.68 34.70 16.56
CA TYR A 72 10.89 34.59 17.38
C TYR A 72 12.14 34.35 16.54
N PHE A 73 12.08 33.50 15.51
CA PHE A 73 13.20 33.31 14.58
C PHE A 73 13.48 34.58 13.76
N LYS A 74 12.47 35.37 13.43
CA LYS A 74 12.63 36.70 12.82
C LYS A 74 13.34 37.69 13.75
N VAL A 75 12.92 37.80 15.02
CA VAL A 75 13.56 38.68 16.01
C VAL A 75 15.03 38.28 16.26
N LEU A 76 15.33 36.98 16.33
CA LEU A 76 16.71 36.49 16.42
C LEU A 76 17.55 36.85 15.19
N LYS A 77 16.96 36.77 13.99
CA LYS A 77 17.59 37.11 12.69
C LYS A 77 17.83 38.61 12.50
N GLU A 78 16.96 39.46 13.02
CA GLU A 78 17.03 40.92 12.82
C GLU A 78 17.91 41.64 13.86
N HIS A 79 18.17 41.02 15.02
CA HIS A 79 18.82 41.69 16.17
C HIS A 79 20.10 41.06 16.74
N ASP A 80 20.62 39.95 16.18
CA ASP A 80 21.89 39.30 16.59
C ASP A 80 21.97 39.07 18.13
N LEU A 81 20.89 38.50 18.69
CA LEU A 81 20.72 38.37 20.13
C LEU A 81 21.49 37.15 20.68
N PRO A 82 22.19 37.28 21.81
CA PRO A 82 22.93 36.17 22.40
C PRO A 82 21.99 35.10 22.94
N VAL A 83 21.93 33.96 22.24
CA VAL A 83 21.16 32.78 22.66
C VAL A 83 21.69 32.23 23.99
N ASP A 84 20.78 32.06 24.94
CA ASP A 84 21.03 31.44 26.24
C ASP A 84 20.18 30.17 26.46
N GLN A 85 20.55 29.38 27.47
CA GLN A 85 19.90 28.11 27.77
C GLN A 85 18.44 28.25 28.21
N LYS A 86 18.03 29.41 28.77
CA LYS A 86 16.63 29.65 29.17
C LYS A 86 15.75 29.96 27.95
N LEU A 87 16.22 30.75 26.99
CA LEU A 87 15.51 30.97 25.72
C LEU A 87 15.35 29.66 24.94
N GLU A 88 16.42 28.88 24.81
CA GLU A 88 16.42 27.53 24.21
C GLU A 88 15.35 26.64 24.88
N SER A 89 15.37 26.56 26.22
CA SER A 89 14.41 25.76 27.02
C SER A 89 12.95 26.26 26.95
N LEU A 90 12.70 27.48 26.48
CA LEU A 90 11.35 28.01 26.29
C LEU A 90 10.85 27.76 24.86
N LEU A 91 11.70 27.96 23.85
CA LEU A 91 11.38 27.65 22.46
C LEU A 91 11.13 26.15 22.26
N PHE A 92 11.84 25.27 22.98
CA PHE A 92 11.54 23.82 22.98
C PHE A 92 10.12 23.51 23.45
N LYS A 93 9.58 24.18 24.47
CA LYS A 93 8.18 23.97 24.89
C LYS A 93 7.17 24.35 23.80
N SER A 94 7.46 25.42 23.05
CA SER A 94 6.63 25.85 21.91
C SER A 94 6.72 24.87 20.74
N PHE A 95 7.87 24.21 20.57
CA PHE A 95 8.03 23.08 19.64
C PHE A 95 7.26 21.83 20.12
N ASP A 96 7.40 21.44 21.39
CA ASP A 96 6.68 20.30 21.99
C ASP A 96 5.16 20.43 21.80
N ALA A 97 4.62 21.64 21.92
CA ALA A 97 3.20 21.92 21.69
C ALA A 97 2.77 21.70 20.22
N LEU A 98 3.61 22.02 19.23
CA LEU A 98 3.35 21.64 17.83
C LEU A 98 3.48 20.13 17.60
N HIS A 99 4.46 19.49 18.24
CA HIS A 99 4.66 18.04 18.11
C HIS A 99 3.43 17.27 18.59
N ILE A 100 2.92 17.60 19.78
CA ILE A 100 1.70 17.00 20.37
C ILE A 100 0.47 17.22 19.47
N LEU A 101 0.29 18.42 18.92
CA LEU A 101 -0.83 18.69 18.00
C LEU A 101 -0.72 17.91 16.68
N THR A 102 0.51 17.63 16.21
CA THR A 102 0.78 16.86 15.00
C THR A 102 0.60 15.36 15.22
N GLU A 103 1.00 14.84 16.38
CA GLU A 103 0.79 13.43 16.78
C GLU A 103 -0.69 13.11 17.01
N GLU A 104 -1.48 14.03 17.55
CA GLU A 104 -2.94 13.86 17.65
C GLU A 104 -3.61 13.84 16.26
N LEU A 105 -3.16 14.70 15.35
CA LEU A 105 -3.72 14.80 13.99
C LEU A 105 -3.55 13.50 13.19
N GLU A 106 -2.41 12.82 13.37
CA GLU A 106 -2.14 11.49 12.81
C GLU A 106 -3.03 10.39 13.41
N GLN A 107 -3.34 10.45 14.71
CA GLN A 107 -4.15 9.44 15.38
C GLN A 107 -5.65 9.60 15.12
N SER A 108 -6.15 10.84 15.10
CA SER A 108 -7.58 11.15 15.11
C SER A 108 -8.13 11.65 13.77
N PHE A 109 -7.29 11.83 12.74
CA PHE A 109 -7.66 12.40 11.42
C PHE A 109 -8.37 13.77 11.49
N GLY A 110 -8.12 14.49 12.58
CA GLY A 110 -8.69 15.78 12.92
C GLY A 110 -8.36 16.09 14.39
N LEU A 111 -8.05 17.35 14.68
CA LEU A 111 -7.82 17.80 16.05
C LEU A 111 -9.15 17.97 16.79
N SER A 112 -9.23 17.49 18.03
CA SER A 112 -10.35 17.82 18.91
C SER A 112 -10.26 19.28 19.37
N ASP A 113 -11.40 19.97 19.43
CA ASP A 113 -11.49 21.35 19.93
C ASP A 113 -11.03 21.44 21.40
N GLU A 114 -11.31 20.41 22.21
CA GLU A 114 -10.89 20.33 23.61
C GLU A 114 -9.37 20.25 23.76
N LEU A 115 -8.67 19.41 22.98
CA LEU A 115 -7.21 19.36 23.02
C LEU A 115 -6.60 20.64 22.45
N SER A 116 -7.13 21.16 21.34
CA SER A 116 -6.66 22.42 20.74
C SER A 116 -6.75 23.59 21.73
N ALA A 117 -7.88 23.74 22.43
CA ALA A 117 -8.07 24.77 23.44
C ALA A 117 -7.17 24.55 24.67
N LYS A 118 -6.99 23.30 25.10
CA LYS A 118 -6.10 22.95 26.23
C LYS A 118 -4.64 23.29 25.92
N THR A 119 -4.10 22.80 24.81
CA THR A 119 -2.69 23.03 24.43
C THR A 119 -2.40 24.52 24.24
N LEU A 120 -3.36 25.28 23.67
CA LEU A 120 -3.23 26.74 23.55
C LEU A 120 -3.17 27.41 24.93
N SER A 121 -4.06 27.03 25.85
CA SER A 121 -4.07 27.54 27.24
C SER A 121 -2.84 27.13 28.07
N GLU A 122 -2.12 26.07 27.68
CA GLU A 122 -0.88 25.66 28.33
C GLU A 122 0.36 26.37 27.75
N ILE A 123 0.34 26.80 26.47
CA ILE A 123 1.49 27.44 25.80
C ILE A 123 1.45 28.98 25.77
N ASP A 124 0.29 29.63 25.78
CA ASP A 124 0.18 31.09 25.87
C ASP A 124 0.99 31.74 27.02
N PRO A 125 1.03 31.19 28.26
CA PRO A 125 1.91 31.74 29.31
C PRO A 125 3.40 31.55 29.01
N VAL A 126 3.78 30.54 28.22
CA VAL A 126 5.18 30.33 27.79
C VAL A 126 5.59 31.38 26.76
N PHE A 127 4.69 31.76 25.85
CA PHE A 127 4.94 32.90 24.95
C PHE A 127 5.15 34.20 25.73
N ALA A 128 4.37 34.46 26.78
CA ALA A 128 4.60 35.62 27.65
C ALA A 128 5.96 35.56 28.39
N GLU A 129 6.44 34.36 28.78
CA GLU A 129 7.80 34.19 29.31
C GLU A 129 8.89 34.46 28.25
N ILE A 130 8.70 34.03 26.99
CA ILE A 130 9.64 34.28 25.88
C ILE A 130 9.71 35.78 25.57
N ASP A 131 8.59 36.46 25.39
CA ASP A 131 8.51 37.89 25.07
C ASP A 131 9.21 38.73 26.14
N SER A 132 8.94 38.44 27.41
CA SER A 132 9.62 39.09 28.54
C SER A 132 11.12 38.79 28.57
N HIS A 133 11.56 37.62 28.11
CA HIS A 133 12.97 37.23 28.16
C HIS A 133 13.80 37.79 26.99
N LEU A 134 13.26 37.79 25.78
CA LEU A 134 13.87 38.46 24.64
C LEU A 134 14.06 39.96 24.93
N THR A 135 13.04 40.59 25.54
CA THR A 135 13.11 42.00 25.96
C THR A 135 14.18 42.24 27.06
N GLU A 136 14.39 41.29 27.97
CA GLU A 136 15.46 41.34 28.96
C GLU A 136 16.86 41.19 28.32
N ILE A 137 16.99 40.36 27.28
CA ILE A 137 18.24 40.12 26.54
C ILE A 137 18.63 41.31 25.65
N ALA A 138 17.68 41.90 24.90
CA ALA A 138 17.96 43.00 23.96
C ALA A 138 18.26 44.35 24.64
N GLY A 139 17.87 44.50 25.91
CA GLY A 139 18.24 45.63 26.74
C GLY A 139 17.43 46.91 26.51
N PRO A 140 17.71 47.97 27.31
CA PRO A 140 16.87 49.17 27.39
C PRO A 140 17.03 50.08 26.16
N GLY A 141 16.37 49.71 25.07
CA GLY A 141 16.34 50.43 23.80
C GLY A 141 15.59 49.73 22.67
N VAL A 142 15.41 48.40 22.75
CA VAL A 142 14.61 47.62 21.78
C VAL A 142 13.30 47.20 22.44
N ASP A 143 12.19 47.80 22.02
CA ASP A 143 10.86 47.43 22.50
C ASP A 143 10.35 46.23 21.68
N ILE A 144 10.80 45.02 22.04
CA ILE A 144 10.44 43.79 21.30
C ILE A 144 8.93 43.53 21.35
N SER A 145 8.24 44.00 22.40
CA SER A 145 6.78 44.07 22.46
C SER A 145 6.15 44.77 21.26
N ALA A 146 6.81 45.79 20.68
CA ALA A 146 6.35 46.52 19.50
C ALA A 146 6.73 45.86 18.16
N LEU A 147 7.71 44.95 18.16
CA LEU A 147 8.12 44.15 16.98
C LEU A 147 7.30 42.85 16.88
N LEU A 148 6.89 42.30 18.02
CA LEU A 148 5.98 41.16 18.14
C LEU A 148 4.50 41.56 18.13
N SER A 149 4.18 42.86 18.25
CA SER A 149 2.82 43.38 18.08
C SER A 149 2.57 43.86 16.66
N ASP A 150 2.37 42.92 15.73
CA ASP A 150 1.44 43.23 14.65
C ASP A 150 0.01 43.20 15.22
N ALA A 151 -0.78 44.23 14.97
CA ALA A 151 -2.08 44.42 15.57
C ALA A 151 -3.01 45.27 14.70
N PRO A 152 -4.31 44.93 14.58
CA PRO A 152 -5.05 44.04 15.49
C PRO A 152 -5.67 42.80 14.82
N ALA A 153 -6.09 41.83 15.64
CA ALA A 153 -7.17 40.93 15.25
C ALA A 153 -8.44 41.73 14.87
N PRO A 154 -9.25 41.27 13.89
CA PRO A 154 -10.39 42.01 13.37
C PRO A 154 -11.54 42.10 14.40
N LYS A 155 -11.46 43.09 15.30
CA LYS A 155 -12.65 43.66 15.92
C LYS A 155 -13.43 44.41 14.83
N PRO A 156 -14.77 44.31 14.80
CA PRO A 156 -15.58 44.81 13.68
C PRO A 156 -15.39 46.31 13.52
N GLN A 157 -14.76 46.71 12.41
CA GLN A 157 -14.69 48.10 12.01
C GLN A 157 -16.03 48.49 11.40
N THR A 158 -16.77 49.39 12.04
CA THR A 158 -17.88 50.09 11.43
C THR A 158 -17.35 51.15 10.45
N THR A 159 -16.86 50.71 9.30
CA THR A 159 -16.82 51.54 8.08
C THR A 159 -18.27 51.74 7.64
N THR A 160 -18.67 53.00 7.44
CA THR A 160 -20.06 53.35 7.08
C THR A 160 -20.29 53.25 5.58
N ALA A 161 -20.19 52.02 5.06
CA ALA A 161 -20.83 51.59 3.83
C ALA A 161 -21.88 50.53 4.21
N GLU A 162 -23.04 50.51 3.55
CA GLU A 162 -24.01 49.44 3.77
C GLU A 162 -23.44 48.13 3.22
N PRO A 163 -23.51 47.00 3.94
CA PRO A 163 -22.94 45.75 3.46
C PRO A 163 -23.70 45.27 2.22
N GLU A 164 -23.02 45.18 1.09
CA GLU A 164 -23.53 44.50 -0.09
C GLU A 164 -23.69 43.01 0.26
N VAL A 165 -24.94 42.59 0.47
CA VAL A 165 -25.27 41.19 0.77
C VAL A 165 -25.10 40.38 -0.51
N LEU A 166 -23.89 39.86 -0.70
CA LEU A 166 -23.57 38.91 -1.76
C LEU A 166 -24.51 37.70 -1.67
N ASP A 167 -25.02 37.28 -2.83
CA ASP A 167 -25.98 36.18 -2.89
C ASP A 167 -25.34 34.85 -2.44
N ALA A 168 -26.14 33.96 -1.86
CA ALA A 168 -25.67 32.66 -1.37
C ALA A 168 -25.02 31.84 -2.51
N GLN A 169 -25.55 31.96 -3.73
CA GLN A 169 -24.99 31.32 -4.92
C GLN A 169 -23.60 31.87 -5.30
N CYS A 170 -23.34 33.16 -5.09
CA CYS A 170 -22.01 33.74 -5.28
C CYS A 170 -21.01 33.15 -4.27
N LEU A 171 -21.40 33.03 -3.00
CA LEU A 171 -20.55 32.44 -1.96
C LEU A 171 -20.26 30.95 -2.24
N GLU A 172 -21.24 30.18 -2.72
CA GLU A 172 -21.08 28.76 -3.07
C GLU A 172 -20.10 28.55 -4.24
N ILE A 173 -20.19 29.36 -5.29
CA ILE A 173 -19.25 29.38 -6.44
C ILE A 173 -17.83 29.76 -5.98
N PHE A 174 -17.71 30.81 -5.16
CA PHE A 174 -16.42 31.24 -4.63
C PHE A 174 -15.80 30.23 -3.64
N GLN A 175 -16.63 29.44 -2.97
CA GLN A 175 -16.20 28.39 -2.04
C GLN A 175 -15.79 27.09 -2.76
N THR A 176 -16.40 26.78 -3.92
CA THR A 176 -16.29 25.47 -4.57
C THR A 176 -15.57 25.54 -5.92
N ASP A 177 -16.08 26.30 -6.87
CA ASP A 177 -15.62 26.27 -8.27
C ASP A 177 -14.27 26.97 -8.43
N ILE A 178 -14.05 28.06 -7.70
CA ILE A 178 -12.76 28.77 -7.70
C ILE A 178 -11.63 27.92 -7.09
N LEU A 179 -11.94 26.96 -6.20
CA LEU A 179 -10.98 25.96 -5.74
C LEU A 179 -10.59 24.98 -6.86
N GLN A 180 -11.50 24.65 -7.78
CA GLN A 180 -11.17 23.83 -8.94
C GLN A 180 -10.28 24.61 -9.92
N TYR A 181 -10.65 25.84 -10.29
CA TYR A 181 -9.82 26.65 -11.19
C TYR A 181 -8.41 26.92 -10.64
N LEU A 182 -8.26 27.18 -9.33
CA LEU A 182 -6.95 27.28 -8.67
C LEU A 182 -6.14 25.98 -8.76
N ARG A 183 -6.81 24.81 -8.71
CA ARG A 183 -6.18 23.50 -8.87
C ARG A 183 -5.73 23.26 -10.32
N GLU A 184 -6.50 23.72 -11.31
CA GLU A 184 -6.16 23.64 -12.73
C GLU A 184 -4.99 24.57 -13.08
N ILE A 185 -4.98 25.82 -12.58
CA ILE A 185 -3.85 26.76 -12.67
C ILE A 185 -2.56 26.13 -12.09
N LEU A 186 -2.63 25.55 -10.89
CA LEU A 186 -1.51 24.83 -10.26
C LEU A 186 -1.08 23.56 -11.04
N GLY A 187 -2.00 22.93 -11.77
CA GLY A 187 -1.71 21.82 -12.68
C GLY A 187 -0.91 22.27 -13.89
N LEU A 188 -1.30 23.40 -14.50
CA LEU A 188 -0.62 23.97 -15.68
C LEU A 188 0.76 24.54 -15.33
N PHE A 189 0.94 25.17 -14.16
CA PHE A 189 2.27 25.61 -13.70
C PHE A 189 3.26 24.46 -13.42
N LYS A 190 2.81 23.21 -13.31
CA LYS A 190 3.67 22.01 -13.21
C LYS A 190 4.07 21.43 -14.57
N GLN A 191 3.50 21.92 -15.66
CA GLN A 191 3.85 21.51 -17.03
C GLN A 191 4.99 22.36 -17.59
N PRO A 192 5.69 21.92 -18.65
CA PRO A 192 6.64 22.78 -19.36
C PRO A 192 5.99 24.07 -19.87
N ASP A 193 6.78 25.14 -19.87
CA ASP A 193 6.40 26.46 -20.36
C ASP A 193 6.26 26.43 -21.90
N THR A 194 5.03 26.28 -22.38
CA THR A 194 4.65 26.26 -23.80
C THR A 194 3.67 27.41 -24.09
N PRO A 195 3.62 27.92 -25.34
CA PRO A 195 2.63 28.94 -25.71
C PRO A 195 1.18 28.46 -25.56
N GLU A 196 0.93 27.15 -25.75
CA GLU A 196 -0.38 26.52 -25.55
C GLU A 196 -0.79 26.51 -24.07
N ASN A 197 0.14 26.18 -23.16
CA ASN A 197 -0.09 26.25 -21.71
C ASN A 197 -0.28 27.69 -21.22
N ARG A 198 0.44 28.67 -21.80
CA ARG A 198 0.23 30.11 -21.53
C ARG A 198 -1.14 30.59 -21.97
N GLN A 199 -1.58 30.22 -23.17
CA GLN A 199 -2.92 30.58 -23.67
C GLN A 199 -4.02 29.93 -22.81
N THR A 200 -3.81 28.68 -22.36
CA THR A 200 -4.75 28.00 -21.47
C THR A 200 -4.83 28.67 -20.10
N LEU A 201 -3.69 29.03 -19.49
CA LEU A 201 -3.65 29.80 -18.23
C LEU A 201 -4.30 31.19 -18.36
N ALA A 202 -4.01 31.91 -19.44
CA ALA A 202 -4.61 33.23 -19.70
C ALA A 202 -6.13 33.13 -19.87
N LYS A 203 -6.61 32.08 -20.56
CA LYS A 203 -8.04 31.82 -20.67
C LYS A 203 -8.69 31.54 -19.32
N ILE A 204 -8.08 30.71 -18.46
CA ILE A 204 -8.65 30.43 -17.12
C ILE A 204 -8.72 31.71 -16.27
N CYS A 205 -7.74 32.62 -16.39
CA CYS A 205 -7.81 33.94 -15.75
C CYS A 205 -8.98 34.79 -16.29
N GLN A 206 -9.24 34.73 -17.61
CA GLN A 206 -10.38 35.42 -18.23
C GLN A 206 -11.73 34.81 -17.82
N ASP A 207 -11.85 33.49 -17.80
CA ASP A 207 -13.05 32.76 -17.37
C ASP A 207 -13.39 33.08 -15.90
N LEU A 208 -12.39 33.11 -15.00
CA LEU A 208 -12.53 33.58 -13.61
C LEU A 208 -12.87 35.08 -13.49
N GLY A 209 -12.37 35.91 -14.42
CA GLY A 209 -12.67 37.34 -14.48
C GLY A 209 -14.14 37.60 -14.85
N GLN A 210 -14.70 36.79 -15.75
CA GLN A 210 -16.11 36.85 -16.13
C GLN A 210 -17.04 36.53 -14.96
N VAL A 211 -16.70 35.57 -14.08
CA VAL A 211 -17.42 35.32 -12.82
C VAL A 211 -17.43 36.57 -11.93
N GLY A 212 -16.33 37.32 -11.91
CA GLY A 212 -16.26 38.63 -11.25
C GLY A 212 -17.27 39.63 -11.78
N GLN A 213 -17.35 39.76 -13.11
CA GLN A 213 -18.25 40.69 -13.78
C GLN A 213 -19.73 40.32 -13.57
N GLU A 214 -20.07 39.02 -13.59
CA GLU A 214 -21.43 38.52 -13.34
C GLU A 214 -21.94 38.90 -11.93
N PHE A 215 -21.08 38.82 -10.91
CA PHE A 215 -21.38 39.22 -9.53
C PHE A 215 -21.01 40.68 -9.20
N LYS A 216 -20.69 41.51 -10.21
CA LYS A 216 -20.28 42.93 -10.10
C LYS A 216 -19.05 43.22 -9.22
N LEU A 217 -18.19 42.22 -9.03
CA LEU A 217 -16.97 42.27 -8.21
C LEU A 217 -15.83 42.99 -8.96
N LYS A 218 -15.80 44.33 -8.91
CA LYS A 218 -14.82 45.15 -9.65
C LYS A 218 -13.36 44.76 -9.38
N GLY A 219 -12.90 44.84 -8.13
CA GLY A 219 -11.50 44.57 -7.77
C GLY A 219 -11.02 43.13 -8.05
N TRP A 220 -11.94 42.16 -8.03
CA TRP A 220 -11.66 40.77 -8.46
C TRP A 220 -11.44 40.69 -9.97
N SER A 221 -12.27 41.40 -10.74
CA SER A 221 -12.16 41.47 -12.21
C SER A 221 -10.85 42.15 -12.63
N GLU A 222 -10.52 43.30 -12.01
CA GLU A 222 -9.28 44.05 -12.22
C GLU A 222 -8.03 43.19 -11.95
N LEU A 223 -8.01 42.44 -10.84
CA LEU A 223 -6.89 41.56 -10.47
C LEU A 223 -6.63 40.46 -11.52
N LEU A 224 -7.70 39.87 -12.06
CA LEU A 224 -7.60 38.77 -13.02
C LEU A 224 -7.31 39.23 -14.44
N GLU A 225 -7.76 40.42 -14.83
CA GLU A 225 -7.35 41.04 -16.09
C GLU A 225 -5.84 41.33 -16.09
N VAL A 226 -5.31 41.91 -15.01
CA VAL A 226 -3.86 42.08 -14.82
C VAL A 226 -3.13 40.74 -14.84
N ALA A 227 -3.63 39.71 -14.14
CA ALA A 227 -3.02 38.38 -14.14
C ALA A 227 -2.99 37.74 -15.54
N GLY A 228 -4.08 37.85 -16.32
CA GLY A 228 -4.15 37.36 -17.70
C GLY A 228 -3.12 38.03 -18.61
N VAL A 229 -2.98 39.35 -18.52
CA VAL A 229 -1.92 40.10 -19.24
C VAL A 229 -0.54 39.61 -18.81
N VAL A 230 -0.27 39.52 -17.51
CA VAL A 230 1.04 39.12 -16.96
C VAL A 230 1.47 37.70 -17.35
N VAL A 231 0.53 36.75 -17.53
CA VAL A 231 0.80 35.37 -18.01
C VAL A 231 1.25 35.34 -19.48
N THR A 232 0.67 36.18 -20.34
CA THR A 232 0.98 36.16 -21.78
C THR A 232 2.39 36.66 -22.12
N HIS A 233 3.08 37.31 -21.18
CA HIS A 233 4.40 37.92 -21.39
C HIS A 233 5.56 36.89 -21.35
N PRO A 234 6.29 36.66 -22.46
CA PRO A 234 7.35 35.63 -22.52
C PRO A 234 8.55 35.87 -21.59
N SER A 235 8.72 37.09 -21.07
CA SER A 235 9.74 37.44 -20.08
C SER A 235 9.48 36.79 -18.70
N ASN A 236 8.23 36.48 -18.39
CA ASN A 236 7.82 36.04 -17.06
C ASN A 236 7.84 34.50 -17.01
N SER A 237 8.65 33.92 -16.12
CA SER A 237 8.79 32.47 -16.00
C SER A 237 7.64 31.84 -15.19
N PHE A 238 7.26 30.60 -15.50
CA PHE A 238 6.21 29.88 -14.75
C PHE A 238 6.49 29.78 -13.25
N ALA A 239 7.76 29.68 -12.83
CA ALA A 239 8.15 29.63 -11.42
C ALA A 239 7.88 30.95 -10.68
N THR A 240 8.14 32.10 -11.31
CA THR A 240 7.79 33.42 -10.72
C THR A 240 6.30 33.70 -10.81
N LEU A 241 5.64 33.35 -11.92
CA LEU A 241 4.20 33.53 -12.11
C LEU A 241 3.37 32.75 -11.08
N ALA A 242 3.69 31.47 -10.86
CA ALA A 242 3.01 30.63 -9.86
C ALA A 242 3.13 31.21 -8.44
N GLY A 243 4.30 31.74 -8.08
CA GLY A 243 4.58 32.33 -6.77
C GLY A 243 3.86 33.66 -6.48
N VAL A 244 3.30 34.33 -7.50
CA VAL A 244 2.57 35.61 -7.34
C VAL A 244 1.08 35.46 -7.62
N ILE A 245 0.70 34.80 -8.72
CA ILE A 245 -0.70 34.71 -9.16
C ILE A 245 -1.54 33.83 -8.23
N VAL A 246 -1.03 32.66 -7.83
CA VAL A 246 -1.80 31.71 -6.99
C VAL A 246 -2.11 32.29 -5.60
N PRO A 247 -1.16 32.96 -4.88
CA PRO A 247 -1.48 33.67 -3.65
C PRO A 247 -2.48 34.82 -3.84
N ASN A 248 -2.32 35.66 -4.88
CA ASN A 248 -3.19 36.82 -5.13
C ASN A 248 -4.65 36.39 -5.35
N ILE A 249 -4.90 35.38 -6.18
CA ILE A 249 -6.27 34.88 -6.45
C ILE A 249 -6.86 34.21 -5.19
N LYS A 250 -6.06 33.51 -4.40
CA LYS A 250 -6.52 32.89 -3.13
C LYS A 250 -6.93 33.95 -2.10
N GLU A 251 -6.10 34.96 -1.88
CA GLU A 251 -6.38 36.03 -0.92
C GLU A 251 -7.60 36.86 -1.33
N ALA A 252 -7.71 37.20 -2.61
CA ALA A 252 -8.87 37.87 -3.18
C ALA A 252 -10.18 37.08 -2.97
N ARG A 253 -10.13 35.74 -3.13
CA ARG A 253 -11.28 34.85 -2.90
C ARG A 253 -11.66 34.83 -1.42
N ASP A 254 -10.68 34.74 -0.53
CA ASP A 254 -10.91 34.68 0.92
C ASP A 254 -11.47 36.02 1.44
N LEU A 255 -11.14 37.16 0.81
CA LEU A 255 -11.80 38.45 1.04
C LEU A 255 -13.26 38.48 0.54
N VAL A 256 -13.58 37.92 -0.63
CA VAL A 256 -14.97 37.82 -1.12
C VAL A 256 -15.81 36.92 -0.21
N LEU A 257 -15.29 35.77 0.20
CA LEU A 257 -15.94 34.85 1.16
C LEU A 257 -16.16 35.49 2.53
N ALA A 258 -15.27 36.39 2.96
CA ALA A 258 -15.44 37.22 4.16
C ALA A 258 -16.43 38.39 3.99
N GLN A 259 -17.17 38.47 2.87
CA GLN A 259 -18.06 39.58 2.48
C GLN A 259 -17.34 40.94 2.42
N ARG A 260 -16.05 40.94 2.09
CA ARG A 260 -15.18 42.13 1.94
C ARG A 260 -14.69 42.30 0.51
N ALA A 261 -15.55 41.99 -0.47
CA ALA A 261 -15.26 42.10 -1.90
C ALA A 261 -14.71 43.48 -2.33
N ALA A 262 -15.16 44.57 -1.70
CA ALA A 262 -14.69 45.93 -1.98
C ALA A 262 -13.23 46.21 -1.55
N ASP A 263 -12.64 45.35 -0.71
CA ASP A 263 -11.23 45.47 -0.29
C ASP A 263 -10.25 44.74 -1.24
N VAL A 264 -10.75 43.97 -2.21
CA VAL A 264 -9.92 43.23 -3.18
C VAL A 264 -9.25 44.20 -4.15
N LYS A 265 -7.92 44.11 -4.26
CA LYS A 265 -7.08 44.88 -5.21
C LYS A 265 -5.88 44.05 -5.67
N PRO A 266 -5.35 44.23 -6.90
CA PRO A 266 -4.10 43.59 -7.31
C PRO A 266 -2.92 44.06 -6.44
N MET A 267 -2.09 43.14 -5.95
CA MET A 267 -0.91 43.49 -5.15
C MET A 267 0.19 44.15 -6.00
N PRO A 268 1.05 45.01 -5.40
CA PRO A 268 2.22 45.59 -6.06
C PRO A 268 3.11 44.55 -6.75
N ALA A 269 3.33 43.38 -6.14
CA ALA A 269 4.14 42.31 -6.72
C ALA A 269 3.57 41.69 -8.01
N LEU A 270 2.27 41.86 -8.28
CA LEU A 270 1.64 41.47 -9.55
C LEU A 270 1.76 42.60 -10.60
N LEU A 271 1.63 43.85 -10.15
CA LEU A 271 1.80 45.05 -10.98
C LEU A 271 3.26 45.21 -11.46
N ASP A 272 4.25 44.90 -10.61
CA ASP A 272 5.69 44.89 -10.93
C ASP A 272 6.07 43.88 -12.04
N LEU A 273 5.19 42.93 -12.36
CA LEU A 273 5.36 41.93 -13.43
C LEU A 273 4.68 42.32 -14.76
N MET A 274 4.04 43.49 -14.81
CA MET A 274 3.49 44.04 -16.05
C MET A 274 4.60 44.54 -16.99
N PRO A 275 4.39 44.54 -18.32
CA PRO A 275 5.34 45.15 -19.25
C PRO A 275 5.47 46.65 -19.01
N ALA A 276 6.70 47.17 -19.01
CA ALA A 276 6.91 48.60 -19.19
C ALA A 276 6.47 49.00 -20.61
N LEU A 277 5.51 49.92 -20.72
CA LEU A 277 5.07 50.49 -21.99
C LEU A 277 6.22 51.28 -22.63
N ASP A 278 6.80 50.74 -23.70
CA ASP A 278 7.74 51.49 -24.54
C ASP A 278 6.96 52.49 -25.42
N PHE A 279 6.87 53.73 -24.96
CA PHE A 279 6.24 54.85 -25.66
C PHE A 279 7.06 55.34 -26.89
N GLY A 280 7.87 54.48 -27.51
CA GLY A 280 8.80 54.83 -28.58
C GLY A 280 8.19 55.21 -29.94
N ASP A 281 6.99 54.74 -30.27
CA ASP A 281 6.40 54.90 -31.64
C ASP A 281 5.29 55.97 -31.75
N LEU A 282 5.03 56.73 -30.68
CA LEU A 282 4.16 57.92 -30.71
C LEU A 282 4.98 59.18 -30.41
N GLY A 283 5.66 59.68 -31.44
CA GLY A 283 6.68 60.73 -31.34
C GLY A 283 6.21 62.06 -30.73
N ILE A 284 6.31 62.18 -29.41
CA ILE A 284 6.19 63.41 -28.62
C ILE A 284 7.46 63.54 -27.77
N THR A 285 8.08 64.73 -27.77
CA THR A 285 9.41 64.94 -27.17
C THR A 285 9.36 65.57 -25.79
N ASP A 286 10.05 64.92 -24.84
CA ASP A 286 10.90 65.53 -23.80
C ASP A 286 10.31 66.69 -22.94
N SER A 287 9.88 66.36 -21.71
CA SER A 287 10.31 67.10 -20.51
C SER A 287 10.06 66.30 -19.22
N ALA A 288 10.73 66.69 -18.13
CA ALA A 288 10.96 65.85 -16.95
C ALA A 288 9.90 65.91 -15.83
N GLU A 289 9.87 64.81 -15.07
CA GLU A 289 9.56 64.67 -13.63
C GLU A 289 8.11 64.75 -13.10
N THR A 290 7.91 63.98 -12.01
CA THR A 290 6.80 63.90 -11.04
C THR A 290 5.47 63.22 -11.42
N GLU A 291 5.07 62.32 -10.50
CA GLU A 291 3.71 61.83 -10.17
C GLU A 291 2.95 60.98 -11.20
N THR A 292 2.66 59.72 -10.80
CA THR A 292 1.69 58.82 -11.44
C THR A 292 0.90 58.05 -10.38
N GLU A 293 -0.08 58.72 -9.76
CA GLU A 293 -1.37 58.06 -9.54
C GLU A 293 -2.14 58.06 -10.90
N ASP A 294 -3.46 57.88 -10.94
CA ASP A 294 -4.31 57.99 -12.15
C ASP A 294 -4.07 56.95 -13.29
N TRP A 295 -4.11 55.66 -12.96
CA TRP A 295 -4.41 54.59 -13.94
C TRP A 295 -5.83 53.99 -13.81
N LEU A 296 -6.58 54.33 -12.75
CA LEU A 296 -7.87 53.68 -12.42
C LEU A 296 -9.11 54.31 -13.08
N ASP A 297 -9.04 55.57 -13.51
CA ASP A 297 -10.22 56.33 -13.99
C ASP A 297 -10.68 56.00 -15.43
N ILE A 298 -10.00 55.10 -16.14
CA ILE A 298 -10.30 54.77 -17.54
C ILE A 298 -11.51 53.81 -17.70
N PHE A 299 -11.85 53.03 -16.68
CA PHE A 299 -12.82 51.92 -16.77
C PHE A 299 -14.12 52.13 -15.98
N ALA A 300 -14.44 53.38 -15.61
CA ALA A 300 -15.52 53.69 -14.68
C ALA A 300 -16.65 54.56 -15.26
N ASP A 301 -17.44 54.05 -16.23
CA ASP A 301 -18.83 54.51 -16.37
C ASP A 301 -19.79 53.56 -17.12
N ASP A 302 -21.09 53.83 -16.92
CA ASP A 302 -22.33 53.32 -17.56
C ASP A 302 -22.83 51.88 -17.26
N ASP A 303 -24.00 51.82 -16.60
CA ASP A 303 -24.85 50.64 -16.38
C ASP A 303 -26.32 51.07 -16.17
N THR A 304 -27.06 51.42 -17.25
CA THR A 304 -28.53 51.57 -17.17
C THR A 304 -29.36 51.18 -18.41
N SER A 305 -30.08 50.06 -18.29
CA SER A 305 -31.47 49.83 -18.74
C SER A 305 -31.90 49.93 -20.23
N ALA A 306 -32.22 48.75 -20.77
CA ALA A 306 -33.50 48.40 -21.43
C ALA A 306 -33.95 48.98 -22.80
N SER A 307 -34.30 48.02 -23.68
CA SER A 307 -35.45 47.98 -24.62
C SER A 307 -35.28 48.25 -26.14
N THR A 308 -35.91 47.34 -26.91
CA THR A 308 -36.42 47.45 -28.30
C THR A 308 -35.50 47.55 -29.52
N ASP A 309 -35.79 46.66 -30.48
CA ASP A 309 -35.75 46.79 -31.96
C ASP A 309 -34.47 47.23 -32.70
N ALA A 310 -33.78 46.19 -33.23
CA ALA A 310 -33.52 45.97 -34.66
C ALA A 310 -32.50 46.82 -35.48
N ASP A 311 -31.69 46.05 -36.25
CA ASP A 311 -31.19 46.34 -37.61
C ASP A 311 -29.81 47.05 -37.82
N LYS A 312 -28.80 46.21 -38.16
CA LYS A 312 -27.58 46.46 -38.98
C LYS A 312 -26.36 47.24 -38.42
N GLY A 313 -25.25 46.49 -38.28
CA GLY A 313 -23.86 46.91 -38.57
C GLY A 313 -23.07 47.52 -37.40
N GLY A 314 -21.75 47.29 -37.27
CA GLY A 314 -20.88 46.35 -37.99
C GLY A 314 -19.37 46.63 -37.81
N SER A 315 -18.53 45.57 -37.95
CA SER A 315 -17.07 45.62 -38.14
C SER A 315 -16.17 46.22 -37.03
N PHE A 316 -15.67 45.37 -36.12
CA PHE A 316 -14.34 45.56 -35.49
C PHE A 316 -13.61 44.24 -35.10
N LEU A 317 -14.08 43.06 -35.55
CA LEU A 317 -13.55 41.75 -35.11
C LEU A 317 -13.23 40.78 -36.26
N ASP A 318 -13.11 41.30 -37.50
CA ASP A 318 -13.11 40.49 -38.74
C ASP A 318 -11.71 40.41 -39.42
N ASP A 319 -10.64 40.83 -38.72
CA ASP A 319 -9.36 41.22 -39.36
C ASP A 319 -8.10 40.61 -38.67
N LEU A 320 -8.23 39.49 -37.95
CA LEU A 320 -7.08 38.79 -37.33
C LEU A 320 -6.88 37.31 -37.72
N PHE A 321 -7.86 36.65 -38.33
CA PHE A 321 -7.74 35.27 -38.81
C PHE A 321 -8.35 35.11 -40.21
N ASN A 322 -7.55 35.41 -41.23
CA ASN A 322 -7.83 35.02 -42.60
C ASN A 322 -6.64 34.21 -43.16
N GLU A 323 -6.96 33.27 -44.04
CA GLU A 323 -6.09 32.15 -44.45
C GLU A 323 -5.12 32.56 -45.59
N PRO A 324 -4.18 31.68 -46.03
CA PRO A 324 -4.59 30.74 -47.08
C PRO A 324 -3.86 29.38 -47.10
N ALA A 325 -4.62 28.29 -47.24
CA ALA A 325 -4.19 27.11 -47.96
C ALA A 325 -4.29 27.34 -49.48
N LEU A 326 -3.45 26.68 -50.28
CA LEU A 326 -3.71 26.51 -51.72
C LEU A 326 -3.09 25.21 -52.27
N ASN A 327 -3.83 24.57 -53.17
CA ASN A 327 -3.54 23.24 -53.74
C ASN A 327 -2.74 23.31 -55.05
N PHE A 328 -2.31 22.15 -55.57
CA PHE A 328 -2.47 21.59 -56.94
C PHE A 328 -1.49 20.40 -57.15
N ASP A 329 -1.71 19.36 -57.98
CA ASP A 329 -2.78 19.04 -58.96
C ASP A 329 -3.00 17.50 -59.05
N THR A 330 -3.57 16.99 -60.17
CA THR A 330 -4.35 15.75 -60.28
C THR A 330 -3.89 14.78 -61.40
N SER A 331 -4.69 13.70 -61.67
CA SER A 331 -4.60 12.68 -62.75
C SER A 331 -3.72 11.42 -62.47
N THR A 332 -4.00 10.19 -62.95
CA THR A 332 -5.14 9.65 -63.76
C THR A 332 -5.35 8.12 -63.60
N ASN A 333 -6.59 7.65 -63.81
CA ASN A 333 -7.04 6.33 -64.33
C ASN A 333 -6.45 4.98 -63.85
N ALA A 334 -7.31 4.19 -63.19
CA ALA A 334 -7.74 2.81 -63.51
C ALA A 334 -6.77 1.75 -64.07
N ASP A 335 -6.76 0.56 -63.43
CA ASP A 335 -7.37 -0.65 -64.02
C ASP A 335 -7.76 -1.70 -62.94
N VAL A 336 -8.56 -2.72 -63.29
CA VAL A 336 -9.01 -3.82 -62.39
C VAL A 336 -8.98 -5.16 -63.15
N PRO A 337 -8.33 -6.21 -62.60
CA PRO A 337 -9.08 -7.47 -62.40
C PRO A 337 -8.70 -8.31 -61.16
N GLU A 338 -9.72 -8.87 -60.52
CA GLU A 338 -9.73 -10.07 -59.66
C GLU A 338 -9.57 -11.39 -60.49
N PRO A 339 -9.81 -12.61 -59.95
CA PRO A 339 -9.20 -13.28 -58.77
C PRO A 339 -8.73 -14.73 -59.09
N VAL A 340 -8.01 -15.42 -58.18
CA VAL A 340 -8.11 -16.90 -58.06
C VAL A 340 -7.73 -17.51 -56.70
N ALA A 341 -8.74 -18.15 -56.11
CA ALA A 341 -8.79 -19.37 -55.27
C ALA A 341 -7.52 -20.17 -54.84
N ALA A 342 -7.44 -20.39 -53.51
CA ALA A 342 -7.49 -21.68 -52.81
C ALA A 342 -6.26 -22.63 -52.62
N ALA A 343 -6.39 -23.45 -51.56
CA ALA A 343 -5.75 -24.73 -51.24
C ALA A 343 -4.43 -24.78 -50.42
N ASP A 344 -4.61 -25.07 -49.12
CA ASP A 344 -4.05 -26.24 -48.39
C ASP A 344 -2.57 -26.37 -47.95
N THR A 345 -2.46 -26.51 -46.62
CA THR A 345 -1.65 -27.48 -45.83
C THR A 345 -0.24 -27.15 -45.30
N ASN A 346 -0.04 -27.69 -44.09
CA ASN A 346 1.20 -28.10 -43.41
C ASN A 346 2.06 -27.03 -42.69
N PHE A 347 1.85 -26.98 -41.37
CA PHE A 347 2.91 -26.73 -40.38
C PHE A 347 4.13 -27.63 -40.62
N ALA A 348 5.29 -27.03 -40.92
CA ALA A 348 6.62 -27.58 -40.59
C ALA A 348 7.67 -26.46 -40.68
N ASN A 349 8.68 -26.51 -39.80
CA ASN A 349 9.93 -25.72 -39.85
C ASN A 349 9.79 -24.19 -39.77
N LEU A 350 9.64 -23.65 -38.54
CA LEU A 350 9.95 -22.24 -38.23
C LEU A 350 11.27 -22.08 -37.43
N ASP A 351 12.08 -23.15 -37.33
CA ASP A 351 13.40 -23.16 -36.66
C ASP A 351 14.58 -22.84 -37.61
N THR A 352 14.32 -22.59 -38.89
CA THR A 352 15.36 -22.53 -39.95
C THR A 352 15.40 -21.22 -40.73
N LEU A 353 14.94 -20.11 -40.14
CA LEU A 353 14.96 -18.76 -40.75
C LEU A 353 15.52 -17.66 -39.82
N LEU A 354 16.24 -18.04 -38.75
CA LEU A 354 16.99 -17.12 -37.88
C LEU A 354 18.51 -17.36 -37.89
N ALA A 355 19.00 -18.05 -38.92
CA ALA A 355 20.42 -18.15 -39.27
C ALA A 355 20.60 -17.69 -40.72
N GLU A 356 21.79 -17.14 -41.02
CA GLU A 356 22.19 -16.62 -42.34
C GLU A 356 21.43 -15.38 -42.85
N THR A 357 21.83 -14.18 -42.42
CA THR A 357 22.55 -13.24 -43.33
C THR A 357 23.05 -11.98 -42.61
N SER A 358 24.37 -11.89 -42.39
CA SER A 358 25.01 -10.65 -41.92
C SER A 358 26.50 -10.60 -42.28
N THR A 359 26.86 -10.01 -43.43
CA THR A 359 28.24 -9.59 -43.75
C THR A 359 28.30 -8.62 -44.95
N GLN A 360 29.20 -7.64 -44.83
CA GLN A 360 29.79 -6.80 -45.90
C GLN A 360 28.86 -5.76 -46.57
N GLU A 361 29.03 -4.45 -46.34
CA GLU A 361 30.14 -3.54 -46.74
C GLU A 361 30.06 -3.10 -48.22
N ALA A 362 30.32 -1.84 -48.63
CA ALA A 362 30.40 -0.55 -47.93
C ALA A 362 30.55 0.57 -49.00
N THR A 363 30.26 1.85 -48.68
CA THR A 363 31.06 3.05 -49.10
C THR A 363 30.46 4.38 -48.60
N THR A 364 31.32 5.32 -48.22
CA THR A 364 31.00 6.71 -47.82
C THR A 364 31.63 7.74 -48.79
N PRO A 365 31.26 9.03 -48.69
CA PRO A 365 32.14 10.00 -47.98
C PRO A 365 31.37 10.90 -46.98
N THR A 366 31.87 11.15 -45.76
CA THR A 366 32.90 12.17 -45.35
C THR A 366 32.34 13.60 -45.45
N VAL A 367 32.27 14.42 -44.38
CA VAL A 367 33.39 15.02 -43.60
C VAL A 367 33.10 15.13 -42.07
N ALA A 368 34.18 15.06 -41.28
CA ALA A 368 34.36 15.26 -39.83
C ALA A 368 33.80 16.57 -39.22
N GLN A 369 33.71 16.82 -37.90
CA GLN A 369 34.08 16.14 -36.63
C GLN A 369 33.12 16.71 -35.53
N SER A 370 33.16 16.53 -34.19
CA SER A 370 33.98 15.89 -33.12
C SER A 370 33.14 15.98 -31.81
N GLU A 371 33.40 15.38 -30.63
CA GLU A 371 34.20 14.26 -30.06
C GLU A 371 33.53 13.98 -28.68
N ASP A 372 32.99 12.78 -28.41
CA ASP A 372 33.61 11.66 -27.65
C ASP A 372 33.78 11.87 -26.12
N ASP A 373 32.95 11.21 -25.28
CA ASP A 373 33.24 10.99 -23.83
C ASP A 373 32.42 9.85 -23.14
N PHE A 374 32.09 8.74 -23.82
CA PHE A 374 31.28 7.63 -23.23
C PHE A 374 31.82 6.20 -23.44
N ASP A 375 32.82 6.01 -24.32
CA ASP A 375 33.22 4.70 -24.86
C ASP A 375 34.11 3.84 -23.93
N ASP A 376 34.54 4.40 -22.79
CA ASP A 376 35.51 3.77 -21.86
C ASP A 376 34.85 2.96 -20.72
N LEU A 377 33.51 3.04 -20.56
CA LEU A 377 32.81 2.33 -19.49
C LEU A 377 32.46 0.87 -19.82
N GLU A 378 32.19 0.58 -21.10
CA GLU A 378 31.68 -0.73 -21.55
C GLU A 378 32.78 -1.81 -21.58
N LYS A 379 34.04 -1.41 -21.78
CA LYS A 379 35.23 -2.31 -21.85
C LYS A 379 35.64 -2.92 -20.50
N LEU A 380 34.86 -2.74 -19.43
CA LEU A 380 35.15 -3.21 -18.07
C LEU A 380 34.26 -4.37 -17.56
N LEU A 381 33.28 -4.84 -18.35
CA LEU A 381 32.30 -5.83 -17.90
C LEU A 381 32.34 -7.21 -18.61
N GLU A 382 33.13 -7.39 -19.67
CA GLU A 382 33.21 -8.66 -20.41
C GLU A 382 34.54 -9.43 -20.18
N GLU A 383 34.55 -10.37 -19.22
CA GLU A 383 34.60 -11.82 -19.52
C GLU A 383 34.61 -12.70 -18.25
N PRO A 384 33.97 -13.88 -18.24
CA PRO A 384 33.80 -14.72 -17.06
C PRO A 384 34.87 -15.81 -16.85
N SER A 385 34.98 -16.30 -15.61
CA SER A 385 35.96 -17.31 -15.19
C SER A 385 35.77 -18.72 -15.79
N ARG A 386 36.88 -19.44 -16.04
CA ARG A 386 36.95 -20.92 -16.10
C ARG A 386 38.36 -21.46 -15.71
N PRO A 387 38.52 -22.75 -15.34
CA PRO A 387 39.42 -23.12 -14.24
C PRO A 387 40.83 -23.62 -14.61
N ALA A 388 41.75 -23.49 -13.65
CA ALA A 388 43.12 -23.99 -13.74
C ALA A 388 43.25 -25.51 -13.55
N LYS A 389 44.07 -26.16 -14.39
CA LYS A 389 44.62 -27.52 -14.16
C LYS A 389 46.12 -27.44 -13.94
N ALA A 390 46.63 -28.17 -12.95
CA ALA A 390 48.04 -28.12 -12.56
C ALA A 390 48.92 -29.16 -13.28
N LYS A 391 50.14 -28.77 -13.66
CA LYS A 391 51.39 -29.52 -13.38
C LYS A 391 52.65 -28.65 -13.64
N PRO A 392 53.82 -28.98 -13.06
CA PRO A 392 54.92 -28.03 -12.89
C PRO A 392 56.06 -28.18 -13.90
N GLN A 393 56.86 -27.12 -14.04
CA GLN A 393 58.29 -27.22 -14.37
C GLN A 393 59.06 -26.05 -13.74
N ALA A 394 60.37 -26.22 -13.55
CA ALA A 394 61.20 -25.34 -12.73
C ALA A 394 62.50 -24.93 -13.43
N LYS A 395 62.98 -23.71 -13.15
CA LYS A 395 64.41 -23.41 -13.02
C LYS A 395 64.70 -22.01 -12.42
N ALA A 396 65.53 -22.05 -11.37
CA ALA A 396 66.69 -21.21 -11.01
C ALA A 396 66.73 -19.69 -11.31
N PRO A 397 67.37 -18.87 -10.43
CA PRO A 397 67.16 -17.43 -10.38
C PRO A 397 68.23 -16.57 -11.10
N GLN A 398 67.87 -15.31 -11.35
CA GLN A 398 68.83 -14.19 -11.45
C GLN A 398 68.51 -13.10 -10.42
N LYS A 399 69.42 -12.13 -10.24
CA LYS A 399 69.58 -11.35 -9.01
C LYS A 399 69.76 -9.85 -9.29
N ARG A 400 69.26 -9.01 -8.38
CA ARG A 400 69.37 -7.51 -8.35
C ARG A 400 68.47 -6.82 -9.39
N THR A 401 68.08 -5.55 -9.23
CA THR A 401 68.33 -4.56 -8.13
C THR A 401 67.02 -4.19 -7.42
N GLY A 402 67.13 -3.55 -6.24
CA GLY A 402 65.97 -3.15 -5.45
C GLY A 402 65.36 -1.82 -5.89
N THR A 403 64.03 -1.77 -5.92
CA THR A 403 63.20 -0.55 -5.87
C THR A 403 62.29 -0.63 -4.63
N LYS A 404 61.79 0.52 -4.17
CA LYS A 404 60.93 0.60 -2.97
C LYS A 404 59.66 -0.23 -3.18
N PRO A 405 59.11 -0.89 -2.14
CA PRO A 405 57.76 -1.42 -2.23
C PRO A 405 56.80 -0.25 -2.43
N LEU A 406 56.17 -0.16 -3.60
CA LEU A 406 54.94 0.62 -3.68
C LEU A 406 53.97 -0.02 -2.70
N ARG A 407 53.42 0.79 -1.78
CA ARG A 407 52.16 0.43 -1.16
C ARG A 407 51.18 0.22 -2.30
N ARG A 408 50.72 -1.02 -2.52
CA ARG A 408 49.40 -1.21 -3.11
C ARG A 408 48.47 -0.46 -2.17
N GLY A 409 47.89 0.64 -2.63
CA GLY A 409 46.70 1.13 -1.98
C GLY A 409 45.71 -0.03 -1.99
N SER A 410 45.15 -0.35 -0.82
CA SER A 410 43.79 -0.88 -0.87
C SER A 410 42.98 0.15 -1.64
N ALA A 411 42.09 -0.31 -2.52
CA ALA A 411 40.92 0.53 -2.77
C ALA A 411 40.33 0.78 -1.38
N ILE A 412 40.36 2.03 -0.92
CA ILE A 412 39.58 2.43 0.24
C ILE A 412 38.18 2.52 -0.33
N ALA A 413 37.45 1.41 -0.23
CA ALA A 413 36.00 1.45 -0.36
C ALA A 413 35.53 2.58 0.57
N GLN A 414 34.86 3.59 0.01
CA GLN A 414 34.47 4.77 0.77
C GLN A 414 33.30 4.37 1.67
N THR A 415 33.63 3.82 2.84
CA THR A 415 32.66 3.29 3.80
C THR A 415 31.88 4.43 4.45
N MET A 416 30.83 4.87 3.78
CA MET A 416 29.83 5.78 4.34
C MET A 416 29.17 5.09 5.54
N LYS A 417 29.19 5.73 6.71
CA LYS A 417 28.61 5.19 7.93
C LYS A 417 27.12 5.53 8.01
N VAL A 418 26.29 4.74 7.33
CA VAL A 418 24.83 4.86 7.38
C VAL A 418 24.31 4.46 8.78
N PRO A 419 23.47 5.28 9.44
CA PRO A 419 22.74 4.89 10.66
C PRO A 419 21.84 3.67 10.44
N VAL A 420 21.70 2.81 11.46
CA VAL A 420 20.90 1.58 11.33
C VAL A 420 19.43 1.90 10.99
N LYS A 421 18.86 2.93 11.63
CA LYS A 421 17.51 3.46 11.33
C LYS A 421 17.28 3.72 9.83
N GLN A 422 18.27 4.24 9.08
CA GLN A 422 18.12 4.48 7.64
C GLN A 422 18.12 3.17 6.84
N LEU A 423 18.92 2.17 7.24
CA LEU A 423 18.92 0.82 6.64
C LEU A 423 17.68 0.00 7.03
N ASP A 424 17.05 0.31 8.17
CA ASP A 424 15.75 -0.25 8.58
C ASP A 424 14.60 0.41 7.80
N ASN A 425 14.61 1.74 7.60
CA ASN A 425 13.65 2.44 6.75
C ASN A 425 13.72 1.95 5.29
N LEU A 426 14.92 1.80 4.72
CA LEU A 426 15.10 1.16 3.41
C LEU A 426 14.60 -0.30 3.40
N GLY A 427 14.74 -1.02 4.51
CA GLY A 427 14.19 -2.37 4.67
C GLY A 427 12.66 -2.40 4.67
N ASN A 428 12.01 -1.39 5.28
CA ASN A 428 10.56 -1.23 5.27
C ASN A 428 10.05 -0.88 3.86
N LEU A 429 10.71 0.05 3.17
CA LEU A 429 10.40 0.42 1.78
C LEU A 429 10.56 -0.74 0.81
N ILE A 430 11.62 -1.56 0.92
CA ILE A 430 11.74 -2.80 0.13
C ILE A 430 10.62 -3.80 0.52
N GLY A 431 10.22 -3.83 1.79
CA GLY A 431 9.06 -4.61 2.22
C GLY A 431 7.77 -4.18 1.49
N GLU A 432 7.47 -2.89 1.49
CA GLU A 432 6.30 -2.35 0.77
C GLU A 432 6.42 -2.50 -0.76
N LEU A 433 7.63 -2.51 -1.31
CA LEU A 433 7.89 -2.88 -2.70
C LEU A 433 7.59 -4.37 -2.97
N VAL A 434 7.94 -5.27 -2.05
CA VAL A 434 7.60 -6.71 -2.12
C VAL A 434 6.10 -6.94 -2.00
N VAL A 435 5.40 -6.24 -1.09
CA VAL A 435 3.93 -6.29 -0.98
C VAL A 435 3.28 -5.76 -2.27
N SER A 436 3.75 -4.65 -2.82
CA SER A 436 3.27 -4.07 -4.08
C SER A 436 3.50 -5.00 -5.27
N ARG A 437 4.68 -5.63 -5.36
CA ARG A 437 5.01 -6.65 -6.36
C ARG A 437 4.09 -7.86 -6.25
N ASN A 438 3.84 -8.36 -5.04
CA ASN A 438 2.93 -9.47 -4.82
C ASN A 438 1.47 -9.10 -5.20
N SER A 439 1.05 -7.86 -4.95
CA SER A 439 -0.25 -7.33 -5.37
C SER A 439 -0.38 -7.28 -6.90
N LEU A 440 0.70 -6.91 -7.59
CA LEU A 440 0.78 -6.93 -9.06
C LEU A 440 0.74 -8.35 -9.61
N GLU A 441 1.49 -9.30 -9.01
CA GLU A 441 1.46 -10.73 -9.40
C GLU A 441 0.03 -11.32 -9.24
N ASP A 442 -0.69 -11.03 -8.14
CA ASP A 442 -2.09 -11.48 -7.97
C ASP A 442 -3.06 -10.79 -8.93
N SER A 443 -2.97 -9.46 -9.09
CA SER A 443 -3.79 -8.69 -10.04
C SER A 443 -3.64 -9.22 -11.48
N GLN A 444 -2.41 -9.57 -11.86
CA GLN A 444 -2.08 -10.18 -13.15
C GLN A 444 -2.70 -11.58 -13.32
N ASN A 445 -2.59 -12.44 -12.30
CA ASN A 445 -3.21 -13.77 -12.32
C ASN A 445 -4.75 -13.68 -12.44
N ARG A 446 -5.39 -12.75 -11.71
CA ARG A 446 -6.84 -12.50 -11.82
C ARG A 446 -7.23 -12.00 -13.21
N LEU A 447 -6.50 -11.04 -13.77
CA LEU A 447 -6.76 -10.51 -15.11
C LEU A 447 -6.66 -11.61 -16.18
N ARG A 448 -5.61 -12.45 -16.10
CA ARG A 448 -5.45 -13.63 -16.96
C ARG A 448 -6.63 -14.59 -16.84
N GLN A 449 -7.06 -14.92 -15.62
CA GLN A 449 -8.24 -15.76 -15.39
C GLN A 449 -9.54 -15.13 -15.94
N PHE A 450 -9.73 -13.82 -15.83
CA PHE A 450 -10.88 -13.14 -16.45
C PHE A 450 -10.82 -13.20 -17.98
N LEU A 451 -9.63 -13.11 -18.56
CA LEU A 451 -9.43 -13.18 -20.01
C LEU A 451 -9.67 -14.59 -20.56
N ASP A 452 -9.16 -15.62 -19.90
CA ASP A 452 -9.43 -17.03 -20.24
C ASP A 452 -10.95 -17.32 -20.24
N ASN A 453 -11.67 -16.81 -19.23
CA ASN A 453 -13.13 -16.90 -19.14
C ASN A 453 -13.84 -16.10 -20.25
N LEU A 454 -13.35 -14.91 -20.60
CA LEU A 454 -13.91 -14.09 -21.67
C LEU A 454 -13.73 -14.77 -23.04
N LEU A 455 -12.54 -15.30 -23.33
CA LEU A 455 -12.25 -16.04 -24.56
C LEU A 455 -13.14 -17.29 -24.68
N LEU A 456 -13.37 -18.00 -23.58
CA LEU A 456 -14.30 -19.14 -23.52
C LEU A 456 -15.75 -18.71 -23.83
N GLN A 457 -16.23 -17.60 -23.27
CA GLN A 457 -17.57 -17.06 -23.55
C GLN A 457 -17.72 -16.58 -25.00
N VAL A 458 -16.69 -15.93 -25.55
CA VAL A 458 -16.64 -15.48 -26.95
C VAL A 458 -16.65 -16.67 -27.91
N GLN A 459 -15.97 -17.77 -27.58
CA GLN A 459 -16.06 -19.01 -28.35
C GLN A 459 -17.48 -19.60 -28.31
N GLN A 460 -18.09 -19.70 -27.13
CA GLN A 460 -19.46 -20.20 -26.98
C GLN A 460 -20.48 -19.34 -27.76
N LEU A 461 -20.31 -18.02 -27.78
CA LEU A 461 -21.14 -17.11 -28.58
C LEU A 461 -20.94 -17.30 -30.09
N ASN A 462 -19.71 -17.51 -30.56
CA ASN A 462 -19.40 -17.79 -31.96
C ASN A 462 -20.05 -19.10 -32.44
N ASP A 463 -19.91 -20.16 -31.65
CA ASP A 463 -20.52 -21.45 -31.95
C ASP A 463 -22.06 -21.39 -31.85
N LEU A 464 -22.63 -20.61 -30.94
CA LEU A 464 -24.09 -20.35 -30.89
C LEU A 464 -24.59 -19.56 -32.11
N GLY A 465 -23.85 -18.54 -32.56
CA GLY A 465 -24.16 -17.78 -33.77
C GLY A 465 -24.20 -18.66 -35.02
N ARG A 466 -23.17 -19.49 -35.22
CA ARG A 466 -23.10 -20.49 -36.30
C ARG A 466 -24.23 -21.50 -36.25
N ASN A 467 -24.62 -21.96 -35.05
CA ASN A 467 -25.75 -22.85 -34.88
C ASN A 467 -27.09 -22.16 -35.22
N MET A 468 -27.25 -20.86 -34.95
CA MET A 468 -28.42 -20.10 -35.39
C MET A 468 -28.46 -19.93 -36.92
N GLU A 469 -27.31 -19.68 -37.54
CA GLU A 469 -27.15 -19.59 -39.00
C GLU A 469 -27.55 -20.92 -39.69
N ASP A 470 -26.94 -22.04 -39.30
CA ASP A 470 -27.23 -23.39 -39.81
C ASP A 470 -28.70 -23.83 -39.56
N LEU A 471 -29.27 -23.51 -38.39
CA LEU A 471 -30.70 -23.75 -38.13
C LEU A 471 -31.61 -22.87 -39.01
N TYR A 472 -31.21 -21.65 -39.32
CA TYR A 472 -31.98 -20.74 -40.16
C TYR A 472 -31.92 -21.13 -41.64
N GLU A 473 -30.74 -21.46 -42.17
CA GLU A 473 -30.59 -22.02 -43.52
C GLU A 473 -31.44 -23.30 -43.68
N ARG A 474 -31.39 -24.21 -42.70
CA ARG A 474 -32.24 -25.42 -42.70
C ARG A 474 -33.72 -25.11 -42.69
N SER A 475 -34.16 -24.10 -41.93
CA SER A 475 -35.57 -23.66 -41.91
C SER A 475 -36.01 -23.04 -43.24
N LEU A 476 -35.16 -22.27 -43.91
CA LEU A 476 -35.42 -21.76 -45.26
C LEU A 476 -35.50 -22.90 -46.30
N LEU A 477 -34.56 -23.84 -46.26
CA LEU A 477 -34.53 -25.00 -47.14
C LEU A 477 -35.74 -25.92 -46.91
N GLU A 478 -36.15 -26.15 -45.66
CA GLU A 478 -37.34 -26.94 -45.34
C GLU A 478 -38.62 -26.25 -45.83
N ASN A 479 -38.78 -24.94 -45.59
CA ASN A 479 -39.92 -24.18 -46.11
C ASN A 479 -39.96 -24.17 -47.65
N SER A 480 -38.80 -24.11 -48.32
CA SER A 480 -38.69 -24.23 -49.79
C SER A 480 -39.15 -25.60 -50.29
N LEU A 481 -38.67 -26.68 -49.64
CA LEU A 481 -39.05 -28.06 -49.97
C LEU A 481 -40.53 -28.37 -49.66
N LEU A 482 -41.10 -27.78 -48.60
CA LEU A 482 -42.52 -27.86 -48.27
C LEU A 482 -43.37 -27.13 -49.31
N SER A 483 -42.99 -25.90 -49.70
CA SER A 483 -43.67 -25.10 -50.72
C SER A 483 -43.67 -25.80 -52.08
N SER A 484 -42.52 -26.34 -52.49
CA SER A 484 -42.37 -27.16 -53.70
C SER A 484 -43.28 -28.40 -53.68
N ARG A 485 -43.30 -29.14 -52.57
CA ARG A 485 -44.19 -30.30 -52.39
C ARG A 485 -45.67 -29.92 -52.43
N GLN A 486 -46.04 -28.75 -51.91
CA GLN A 486 -47.41 -28.25 -51.90
C GLN A 486 -47.88 -27.82 -53.30
N GLN A 487 -47.03 -27.14 -54.08
CA GLN A 487 -47.30 -26.86 -55.51
C GLN A 487 -47.46 -28.14 -56.32
N GLN A 488 -46.59 -29.15 -56.10
CA GLN A 488 -46.65 -30.41 -56.82
C GLN A 488 -47.90 -31.25 -56.48
N ALA A 489 -48.46 -31.10 -55.27
CA ALA A 489 -49.75 -31.70 -54.90
C ALA A 489 -50.94 -31.02 -55.58
N VAL A 490 -50.94 -29.68 -55.70
CA VAL A 490 -52.01 -28.91 -56.37
C VAL A 490 -52.08 -29.23 -57.86
N ALA A 491 -50.96 -29.51 -58.52
CA ALA A 491 -50.87 -29.82 -59.95
C ALA A 491 -51.64 -31.08 -60.41
N SER A 492 -52.16 -31.91 -59.50
CA SER A 492 -52.97 -33.10 -59.83
C SER A 492 -54.48 -32.95 -59.57
N GLY A 493 -54.96 -31.79 -59.13
CA GLY A 493 -56.38 -31.53 -58.86
C GLY A 493 -57.15 -30.99 -60.07
N ASN A 494 -57.92 -31.83 -60.76
CA ASN A 494 -58.57 -31.46 -62.03
C ASN A 494 -60.01 -30.93 -61.90
N GLY A 495 -60.18 -29.61 -62.11
CA GLY A 495 -61.38 -29.02 -62.74
C GLY A 495 -62.49 -28.48 -61.84
N GLY A 496 -62.94 -27.24 -62.14
CA GLY A 496 -64.16 -26.63 -61.56
C GLY A 496 -64.15 -25.10 -61.63
N ASN A 497 -65.11 -24.50 -62.33
CA ASN A 497 -65.25 -23.04 -62.47
C ASN A 497 -66.32 -22.50 -61.50
N GLY A 498 -66.04 -21.44 -60.74
CA GLY A 498 -66.95 -20.86 -59.75
C GLY A 498 -66.49 -19.49 -59.24
N ASN A 499 -67.43 -18.63 -58.84
CA ASN A 499 -67.18 -17.20 -58.60
C ASN A 499 -67.36 -16.77 -57.13
N SER A 500 -66.56 -15.78 -56.71
CA SER A 500 -66.76 -14.88 -55.55
C SER A 500 -67.09 -15.49 -54.17
N GLY A 501 -66.09 -15.53 -53.28
CA GLY A 501 -66.21 -15.79 -51.85
C GLY A 501 -65.01 -15.21 -51.08
N HIS A 502 -65.15 -14.92 -49.79
CA HIS A 502 -64.13 -14.21 -48.99
C HIS A 502 -62.99 -15.09 -48.44
N SER A 503 -61.90 -14.40 -48.10
CA SER A 503 -60.92 -14.66 -47.01
C SER A 503 -59.85 -15.76 -47.16
N THR A 504 -58.67 -15.41 -46.63
CA THR A 504 -57.52 -16.24 -46.21
C THR A 504 -56.92 -17.21 -47.23
N GLY A 505 -55.79 -16.78 -47.80
CA GLY A 505 -54.82 -17.62 -48.51
C GLY A 505 -53.66 -16.75 -48.99
N GLN A 506 -52.50 -16.83 -48.33
CA GLN A 506 -51.31 -16.07 -48.74
C GLN A 506 -50.83 -16.57 -50.10
N GLN A 507 -50.84 -15.69 -51.11
CA GLN A 507 -50.00 -15.86 -52.29
C GLN A 507 -48.58 -15.44 -51.88
N PHE A 508 -47.80 -16.39 -51.37
CA PHE A 508 -46.37 -16.19 -51.18
C PHE A 508 -45.73 -15.93 -52.55
N ASP A 509 -45.05 -14.78 -52.68
CA ASP A 509 -44.41 -14.37 -53.92
C ASP A 509 -43.08 -15.10 -54.08
N ALA A 510 -42.72 -15.45 -55.32
CA ALA A 510 -41.46 -16.13 -55.64
C ALA A 510 -40.23 -15.23 -55.45
N LEU A 511 -40.43 -13.98 -55.05
CA LEU A 511 -39.41 -12.97 -54.76
C LEU A 511 -39.04 -12.86 -53.26
N GLU A 512 -39.81 -13.47 -52.34
CA GLU A 512 -39.42 -13.56 -50.92
C GLU A 512 -38.26 -14.56 -50.67
N MET A 513 -37.84 -15.32 -51.69
CA MET A 513 -36.72 -16.26 -51.62
C MET A 513 -35.33 -15.64 -51.82
N ASP A 514 -35.24 -14.38 -52.27
CA ASP A 514 -33.97 -13.71 -52.61
C ASP A 514 -33.69 -12.46 -51.75
N SER A 515 -34.63 -12.12 -50.86
CA SER A 515 -34.44 -11.08 -49.85
C SER A 515 -33.66 -11.62 -48.65
N PHE A 516 -32.46 -11.07 -48.40
CA PHE A 516 -31.80 -11.19 -47.10
C PHE A 516 -32.78 -10.70 -46.02
N THR A 517 -33.33 -11.63 -45.24
CA THR A 517 -34.20 -11.29 -44.12
C THR A 517 -33.38 -10.55 -43.07
N GLY A 518 -33.98 -9.61 -42.35
CA GLY A 518 -33.28 -8.85 -41.30
C GLY A 518 -32.63 -9.73 -40.23
N PHE A 519 -33.12 -10.97 -40.05
CA PHE A 519 -32.50 -11.98 -39.20
C PHE A 519 -31.09 -12.40 -39.68
N HIS A 520 -30.88 -12.55 -40.99
CA HIS A 520 -29.57 -12.86 -41.56
C HIS A 520 -28.61 -11.67 -41.41
N THR A 521 -29.08 -10.44 -41.62
CA THR A 521 -28.28 -9.22 -41.40
C THR A 521 -27.88 -9.09 -39.92
N LEU A 522 -28.83 -9.29 -38.99
CA LEU A 522 -28.56 -9.28 -37.55
C LEU A 522 -27.61 -10.41 -37.12
N SER A 523 -27.71 -11.60 -37.72
CA SER A 523 -26.80 -12.72 -37.45
C SER A 523 -25.38 -12.41 -37.94
N GLN A 524 -25.25 -11.81 -39.12
CA GLN A 524 -23.97 -11.37 -39.66
C GLN A 524 -23.35 -10.23 -38.84
N GLU A 525 -24.12 -9.22 -38.43
CA GLU A 525 -23.67 -8.18 -37.49
C GLU A 525 -23.27 -8.77 -36.13
N MET A 526 -23.98 -9.78 -35.63
CA MET A 526 -23.66 -10.45 -34.38
C MET A 526 -22.33 -11.23 -34.49
N ILE A 527 -22.12 -11.97 -35.58
CA ILE A 527 -20.86 -12.67 -35.84
C ILE A 527 -19.71 -11.67 -36.00
N GLU A 528 -19.90 -10.56 -36.72
CA GLU A 528 -18.89 -9.51 -36.86
C GLU A 528 -18.53 -8.87 -35.50
N ARG A 529 -19.53 -8.58 -34.66
CA ARG A 529 -19.30 -8.08 -33.29
C ARG A 529 -18.57 -9.10 -32.42
N ILE A 530 -18.88 -10.40 -32.54
CA ILE A 530 -18.17 -11.48 -31.84
C ILE A 530 -16.71 -11.58 -32.31
N VAL A 531 -16.43 -11.40 -33.61
CA VAL A 531 -15.06 -11.35 -34.14
C VAL A 531 -14.30 -10.13 -33.57
N ARG A 532 -14.88 -8.93 -33.62
CA ARG A 532 -14.27 -7.71 -33.05
C ARG A 532 -13.99 -7.83 -31.55
N VAL A 533 -14.87 -8.47 -30.78
CA VAL A 533 -14.64 -8.75 -29.34
C VAL A 533 -13.54 -9.79 -29.15
N ARG A 534 -13.41 -10.79 -30.04
CA ARG A 534 -12.30 -11.75 -30.02
C ARG A 534 -10.96 -11.10 -30.35
N GLU A 535 -10.93 -10.16 -31.30
CA GLU A 535 -9.74 -9.37 -31.66
C GLU A 535 -9.29 -8.53 -30.45
N ALA A 536 -10.20 -7.74 -29.87
CA ALA A 536 -9.92 -6.96 -28.66
C ALA A 536 -9.47 -7.83 -27.46
N ALA A 537 -10.01 -9.05 -27.31
CA ALA A 537 -9.53 -10.00 -26.29
C ALA A 537 -8.10 -10.48 -26.57
N SER A 538 -7.75 -10.74 -27.83
CA SER A 538 -6.40 -11.13 -28.23
C SER A 538 -5.38 -9.99 -28.06
N ASP A 539 -5.79 -8.74 -28.27
CA ASP A 539 -4.96 -7.55 -28.00
C ASP A 539 -4.70 -7.40 -26.49
N ILE A 540 -5.71 -7.64 -25.65
CA ILE A 540 -5.55 -7.69 -24.19
C ILE A 540 -4.61 -8.83 -23.79
N GLU A 541 -4.70 -10.01 -24.41
CA GLU A 541 -3.78 -11.14 -24.15
C GLU A 541 -2.32 -10.75 -24.40
N PHE A 542 -2.07 -10.06 -25.51
CA PHE A 542 -0.74 -9.57 -25.85
C PHE A 542 -0.21 -8.54 -24.83
N ILE A 543 -1.06 -7.58 -24.40
CA ILE A 543 -0.70 -6.59 -23.38
C ILE A 543 -0.40 -7.25 -22.03
N VAL A 544 -1.18 -8.27 -21.65
CA VAL A 544 -0.99 -9.05 -20.41
C VAL A 544 0.30 -9.88 -20.46
N GLY A 545 0.64 -10.48 -21.59
CA GLY A 545 1.95 -11.12 -21.80
C GLY A 545 3.12 -10.12 -21.70
N GLY A 546 2.89 -8.88 -22.17
CA GLY A 546 3.83 -7.77 -22.00
C GLY A 546 4.03 -7.41 -20.52
N THR A 547 2.96 -7.29 -19.73
CA THR A 547 3.10 -7.03 -18.29
C THR A 547 3.73 -8.20 -17.54
N GLU A 548 3.56 -9.46 -17.97
CA GLU A 548 4.27 -10.61 -17.36
C GLU A 548 5.80 -10.48 -17.49
N GLN A 549 6.31 -9.85 -18.56
CA GLN A 549 7.73 -9.54 -18.68
C GLN A 549 8.16 -8.43 -17.72
N VAL A 550 7.35 -7.37 -17.56
CA VAL A 550 7.61 -6.28 -16.61
C VAL A 550 7.60 -6.78 -15.16
N THR A 551 6.62 -7.58 -14.76
CA THR A 551 6.53 -8.17 -13.40
C THR A 551 7.76 -9.04 -13.10
N ARG A 552 8.21 -9.87 -14.05
CA ARG A 552 9.43 -10.68 -13.89
C ARG A 552 10.69 -9.83 -13.75
N MET A 553 10.84 -8.77 -14.54
CA MET A 553 11.96 -7.83 -14.43
C MET A 553 11.93 -7.07 -13.09
N PHE A 554 10.74 -6.61 -12.66
CA PHE A 554 10.54 -5.93 -11.39
C PHE A 554 10.86 -6.84 -10.19
N ARG A 555 10.51 -8.13 -10.27
CA ARG A 555 10.93 -9.16 -9.30
C ARG A 555 12.45 -9.29 -9.23
N GLN A 556 13.12 -9.41 -10.38
CA GLN A 556 14.59 -9.49 -10.42
C GLN A 556 15.26 -8.26 -9.82
N ILE A 557 14.80 -7.05 -10.16
CA ILE A 557 15.32 -5.79 -9.59
C ILE A 557 15.08 -5.75 -8.08
N THR A 558 13.88 -6.10 -7.61
CA THR A 558 13.54 -6.14 -6.18
C THR A 558 14.46 -7.09 -5.41
N THR A 559 14.73 -8.29 -5.95
CA THR A 559 15.69 -9.24 -5.35
C THR A 559 17.11 -8.67 -5.31
N GLN A 560 17.58 -8.02 -6.38
CA GLN A 560 18.92 -7.40 -6.40
C GLN A 560 19.05 -6.26 -5.38
N VAL A 561 18.02 -5.43 -5.21
CA VAL A 561 17.99 -4.34 -4.22
C VAL A 561 17.92 -4.91 -2.79
N GLN A 562 17.16 -5.99 -2.56
CA GLN A 562 17.11 -6.72 -1.30
C GLN A 562 18.47 -7.34 -0.93
N GLU A 563 19.15 -7.99 -1.88
CA GLU A 563 20.50 -8.53 -1.69
C GLU A 563 21.51 -7.41 -1.41
N GLY A 564 21.46 -6.30 -2.15
CA GLY A 564 22.33 -5.13 -1.96
C GLY A 564 22.15 -4.47 -0.59
N LEU A 565 20.91 -4.28 -0.13
CA LEU A 565 20.65 -3.77 1.23
C LEU A 565 21.13 -4.78 2.29
N THR A 566 20.87 -6.08 2.09
CA THR A 566 21.32 -7.13 3.01
C THR A 566 22.84 -7.12 3.16
N GLN A 567 23.59 -7.07 2.05
CA GLN A 567 25.05 -6.95 2.07
C GLN A 567 25.52 -5.64 2.74
N SER A 568 24.78 -4.54 2.59
CA SER A 568 25.10 -3.25 3.21
C SER A 568 24.80 -3.19 4.72
N ARG A 569 23.87 -4.01 5.22
CA ARG A 569 23.56 -4.20 6.66
C ARG A 569 24.52 -5.13 7.38
N MET A 570 25.29 -5.92 6.63
CA MET A 570 26.14 -6.99 7.16
C MET A 570 27.48 -6.46 7.71
N VAL A 571 27.87 -6.97 8.87
CA VAL A 571 29.08 -6.56 9.62
C VAL A 571 29.91 -7.81 9.96
N PRO A 572 31.25 -7.76 9.87
CA PRO A 572 32.10 -8.88 10.28
C PRO A 572 31.95 -9.23 11.77
N PHE A 573 31.79 -10.52 12.07
CA PHE A 573 31.68 -11.08 13.42
C PHE A 573 32.80 -10.63 14.37
N SER A 574 33.99 -10.38 13.83
CA SER A 574 35.14 -9.79 14.55
C SER A 574 34.81 -8.51 15.33
N GLN A 575 33.92 -7.64 14.84
CA GLN A 575 33.61 -6.35 15.48
C GLN A 575 33.04 -6.50 16.90
N VAL A 576 32.32 -7.60 17.16
CA VAL A 576 31.87 -8.00 18.50
C VAL A 576 32.88 -8.96 19.15
N ALA A 577 33.36 -9.96 18.41
CA ALA A 577 34.22 -11.01 18.96
C ALA A 577 35.56 -10.49 19.50
N GLU A 578 36.11 -9.37 19.01
CA GLU A 578 37.34 -8.76 19.53
C GLU A 578 37.18 -8.08 20.90
N ARG A 579 35.95 -7.83 21.37
CA ARG A 579 35.68 -7.31 22.72
C ARG A 579 35.79 -8.39 23.80
N LEU A 580 35.33 -9.61 23.48
CA LEU A 580 35.29 -10.76 24.39
C LEU A 580 36.65 -11.12 25.04
N PRO A 581 37.81 -11.13 24.33
CA PRO A 581 39.12 -11.40 24.93
C PRO A 581 39.50 -10.54 26.15
N ARG A 582 38.94 -9.34 26.31
CA ARG A 582 39.17 -8.51 27.51
C ARG A 582 38.36 -9.04 28.70
N ALA A 583 37.05 -9.20 28.52
CA ALA A 583 36.15 -9.75 29.53
C ALA A 583 36.62 -11.14 30.02
N VAL A 584 37.04 -12.01 29.08
CA VAL A 584 37.62 -13.33 29.39
C VAL A 584 38.83 -13.24 30.32
N ARG A 585 39.76 -12.30 30.06
CA ARG A 585 40.95 -12.11 30.91
C ARG A 585 40.60 -11.58 32.29
N ASP A 586 39.71 -10.59 32.37
CA ASP A 586 39.30 -9.98 33.63
C ASP A 586 38.55 -10.96 34.53
N ILE A 587 37.75 -11.86 33.94
CA ILE A 587 37.03 -12.93 34.66
C ILE A 587 37.96 -14.11 34.99
N SER A 588 38.86 -14.51 34.08
CA SER A 588 39.93 -15.48 34.34
C SER A 588 40.77 -15.09 35.57
N MET A 589 41.18 -13.82 35.64
CA MET A 589 41.89 -13.24 36.79
C MET A 589 41.07 -13.30 38.09
N LYS A 590 39.78 -12.92 38.05
CA LYS A 590 38.88 -12.98 39.21
C LYS A 590 38.62 -14.41 39.70
N CYS A 591 38.57 -15.39 38.80
CA CYS A 591 38.27 -16.78 39.13
C CYS A 591 39.50 -17.62 39.49
N GLY A 592 40.72 -17.11 39.30
CA GLY A 592 41.96 -17.89 39.48
C GLY A 592 42.17 -19.01 38.46
N LYS A 593 41.43 -19.02 37.34
CA LYS A 593 41.48 -20.05 36.28
C LYS A 593 42.20 -19.51 35.06
N LYS A 594 43.06 -20.30 34.42
CA LYS A 594 43.74 -19.94 33.16
C LYS A 594 42.92 -20.41 31.97
N ALA A 595 42.57 -19.51 31.05
CA ALA A 595 41.83 -19.84 29.84
C ALA A 595 42.20 -18.95 28.64
N ARG A 596 42.20 -19.54 27.44
CA ARG A 596 42.44 -18.88 26.16
C ARG A 596 41.18 -18.91 25.29
N LEU A 597 40.80 -17.75 24.74
CA LEU A 597 39.76 -17.64 23.71
C LEU A 597 40.39 -17.73 22.32
N GLU A 598 39.92 -18.66 21.50
CA GLU A 598 40.28 -18.81 20.09
C GLU A 598 39.11 -18.38 19.21
N LEU A 599 39.39 -17.59 18.16
CA LEU A 599 38.37 -16.98 17.28
C LEU A 599 38.57 -17.44 15.83
N GLU A 600 37.69 -18.32 15.36
CA GLU A 600 37.59 -18.84 13.99
C GLU A 600 36.39 -18.17 13.27
N GLY A 601 36.47 -17.96 11.95
CA GLY A 601 35.38 -17.31 11.20
C GLY A 601 35.20 -15.81 11.48
N ARG A 602 36.30 -15.08 11.73
CA ARG A 602 36.30 -13.64 12.06
C ARG A 602 35.62 -12.76 11.01
N ASP A 603 35.77 -13.16 9.76
CA ASP A 603 35.30 -12.44 8.57
C ASP A 603 33.91 -12.92 8.11
N THR A 604 33.26 -13.81 8.87
CA THR A 604 31.85 -14.16 8.65
C THR A 604 30.99 -12.94 8.89
N LEU A 605 30.23 -12.55 7.87
CA LEU A 605 29.33 -11.41 7.89
C LEU A 605 28.01 -11.78 8.58
N ILE A 606 27.52 -10.91 9.47
CA ILE A 606 26.25 -11.09 10.21
C ILE A 606 25.51 -9.75 10.19
N ASP A 607 24.18 -9.75 10.07
CA ASP A 607 23.38 -8.54 10.14
C ASP A 607 23.69 -7.75 11.42
N LYS A 608 23.91 -6.45 11.29
CA LYS A 608 24.33 -5.60 12.41
C LYS A 608 23.38 -5.64 13.61
N SER A 609 22.07 -5.67 13.38
CA SER A 609 21.06 -5.68 14.46
C SER A 609 21.05 -7.02 15.22
N ILE A 610 21.23 -8.13 14.50
CA ILE A 610 21.44 -9.47 15.07
C ILE A 610 22.74 -9.49 15.89
N LEU A 611 23.84 -8.98 15.31
CA LEU A 611 25.17 -9.00 15.93
C LEU A 611 25.26 -8.13 17.19
N GLU A 612 24.56 -6.99 17.22
CA GLU A 612 24.47 -6.11 18.40
C GLU A 612 23.62 -6.75 19.52
N ARG A 613 22.47 -7.35 19.20
CA ARG A 613 21.64 -8.10 20.19
C ARG A 613 22.34 -9.35 20.73
N LEU A 614 23.19 -10.01 19.95
CA LEU A 614 23.95 -11.20 20.38
C LEU A 614 25.10 -10.90 21.35
N TYR A 615 25.47 -9.64 21.56
CA TYR A 615 26.62 -9.28 22.40
C TYR A 615 26.50 -9.83 23.83
N ASP A 616 25.34 -9.64 24.48
CA ASP A 616 25.11 -10.09 25.85
C ASP A 616 24.91 -11.62 25.95
N PRO A 617 24.10 -12.29 25.09
CA PRO A 617 24.06 -13.75 25.01
C PRO A 617 25.42 -14.43 24.84
N LEU A 618 26.28 -13.94 23.91
CA LEU A 618 27.62 -14.50 23.69
C LEU A 618 28.54 -14.24 24.89
N THR A 619 28.47 -13.05 25.48
CA THR A 619 29.21 -12.72 26.72
C THR A 619 28.79 -13.65 27.85
N HIS A 620 27.48 -13.92 28.01
CA HIS A 620 26.96 -14.80 29.04
C HIS A 620 27.42 -16.25 28.84
N LEU A 621 27.32 -16.81 27.63
CA LEU A 621 27.76 -18.19 27.34
C LEU A 621 29.27 -18.37 27.58
N VAL A 622 30.10 -17.40 27.17
CA VAL A 622 31.55 -17.40 27.43
C VAL A 622 31.84 -17.27 28.93
N ASN A 623 31.06 -16.48 29.67
CA ASN A 623 31.19 -16.41 31.13
C ASN A 623 30.84 -17.74 31.81
N ASN A 624 29.78 -18.43 31.37
CA ASN A 624 29.40 -19.73 31.93
C ASN A 624 30.44 -20.82 31.62
N ALA A 625 31.06 -20.78 30.44
CA ALA A 625 32.23 -21.62 30.14
C ALA A 625 33.39 -21.35 31.12
N LEU A 626 33.67 -20.09 31.47
CA LEU A 626 34.72 -19.74 32.45
C LEU A 626 34.35 -20.10 33.90
N PHE A 627 33.14 -19.79 34.36
CA PHE A 627 32.71 -20.01 35.74
C PHE A 627 32.44 -21.49 36.04
N HIS A 628 31.77 -22.21 35.14
CA HIS A 628 31.28 -23.56 35.36
C HIS A 628 31.96 -24.63 34.50
N GLY A 629 32.28 -24.34 33.24
CA GLY A 629 32.91 -25.30 32.32
C GLY A 629 34.37 -25.62 32.68
N ILE A 630 35.27 -24.65 32.53
CA ILE A 630 36.71 -24.81 32.73
C ILE A 630 37.02 -25.15 34.20
N GLU A 631 37.73 -26.26 34.45
CA GLU A 631 38.16 -26.64 35.79
C GLU A 631 39.36 -25.81 36.30
N ALA A 632 39.64 -25.84 37.60
CA ALA A 632 40.82 -25.19 38.16
C ALA A 632 42.13 -25.85 37.66
N PRO A 633 43.27 -25.13 37.58
CA PRO A 633 44.53 -25.66 37.03
C PRO A 633 44.96 -27.00 37.66
N ASP A 634 44.87 -27.13 38.98
CA ASP A 634 45.26 -28.35 39.72
C ASP A 634 44.38 -29.55 39.37
N VAL A 635 43.09 -29.30 39.10
CA VAL A 635 42.10 -30.31 38.68
C VAL A 635 42.33 -30.70 37.22
N ARG A 636 42.64 -29.74 36.34
CA ARG A 636 42.99 -30.03 34.95
C ARG A 636 44.25 -30.89 34.85
N GLN A 637 45.28 -30.59 35.64
CA GLN A 637 46.50 -31.40 35.70
C GLN A 637 46.25 -32.81 36.24
N SER A 638 45.41 -32.99 37.27
CA SER A 638 45.09 -34.33 37.79
C SER A 638 44.24 -35.18 36.83
N LEU A 639 43.46 -34.54 35.96
CA LEU A 639 42.72 -35.16 34.84
C LEU A 639 43.55 -35.31 33.55
N GLY A 640 44.83 -34.93 33.55
CA GLY A 640 45.72 -35.02 32.39
C GLY A 640 45.44 -34.00 31.26
N LYS A 641 44.62 -32.97 31.53
CA LYS A 641 44.35 -31.85 30.61
C LYS A 641 45.45 -30.79 30.68
N ALA A 642 45.50 -29.93 29.67
CA ALA A 642 46.38 -28.76 29.68
C ALA A 642 46.01 -27.77 30.80
N GLU A 643 46.99 -27.12 31.41
CA GLU A 643 46.79 -26.16 32.52
C GLU A 643 45.98 -24.91 32.10
N GLU A 644 46.09 -24.51 30.84
CA GLU A 644 45.24 -23.50 30.21
C GLU A 644 44.01 -24.18 29.57
N GLY A 645 42.81 -23.72 29.93
CA GLY A 645 41.55 -24.08 29.28
C GLY A 645 41.41 -23.42 27.90
N VAL A 646 40.73 -24.08 26.98
CA VAL A 646 40.47 -23.52 25.65
C VAL A 646 38.97 -23.31 25.45
N ILE A 647 38.59 -22.08 25.12
CA ILE A 647 37.26 -21.72 24.64
C ILE A 647 37.40 -21.36 23.16
N LYS A 648 36.67 -22.04 22.28
CA LYS A 648 36.63 -21.77 20.85
C LYS A 648 35.32 -21.09 20.48
N LEU A 649 35.42 -19.97 19.79
CA LEU A 649 34.30 -19.26 19.17
C LEU A 649 34.46 -19.36 17.65
N ARG A 650 33.50 -19.98 16.96
CA ARG A 650 33.55 -20.18 15.51
C ARG A 650 32.24 -19.76 14.86
N ALA A 651 32.31 -18.80 13.94
CA ALA A 651 31.22 -18.48 13.02
C ALA A 651 31.44 -19.12 11.65
N PHE A 652 30.35 -19.50 10.97
CA PHE A 652 30.32 -19.92 9.56
C PHE A 652 28.89 -19.90 9.01
N TYR A 653 28.71 -20.00 7.69
CA TYR A 653 27.38 -20.17 7.07
C TYR A 653 27.06 -21.64 6.82
N GLN A 654 25.78 -21.99 6.93
CA GLN A 654 25.23 -23.28 6.54
C GLN A 654 23.87 -23.05 5.87
N GLY A 655 23.84 -23.08 4.53
CA GLY A 655 22.64 -22.69 3.77
C GLY A 655 22.29 -21.21 4.01
N ASN A 656 21.01 -20.91 4.21
CA ASN A 656 20.49 -19.56 4.48
C ASN A 656 20.68 -19.10 5.95
N GLN A 657 21.51 -19.79 6.74
CA GLN A 657 21.68 -19.55 8.17
C GLN A 657 23.14 -19.25 8.54
N ALA A 658 23.33 -18.28 9.42
CA ALA A 658 24.59 -18.07 10.14
C ALA A 658 24.64 -18.97 11.38
N VAL A 659 25.72 -19.74 11.52
CA VAL A 659 25.94 -20.69 12.61
C VAL A 659 27.11 -20.20 13.45
N ILE A 660 26.87 -19.98 14.74
CA ILE A 660 27.87 -19.58 15.73
C ILE A 660 27.99 -20.72 16.75
N SER A 661 29.14 -21.38 16.80
CA SER A 661 29.44 -22.38 17.82
C SER A 661 30.41 -21.85 18.89
N ILE A 662 30.08 -22.15 20.15
CA ILE A 662 30.82 -21.76 21.35
C ILE A 662 31.16 -23.07 22.09
N MET A 663 32.44 -23.43 22.11
CA MET A 663 32.93 -24.71 22.62
C MET A 663 33.95 -24.52 23.74
N ASP A 664 33.84 -25.27 24.84
CA ASP A 664 34.83 -25.37 25.91
C ASP A 664 35.43 -26.78 26.02
N ASP A 665 36.61 -26.91 26.65
CA ASP A 665 37.29 -28.19 26.94
C ASP A 665 37.22 -28.60 28.43
N GLY A 666 36.19 -28.11 29.12
CA GLY A 666 35.98 -28.20 30.56
C GLY A 666 35.39 -29.52 31.07
N ALA A 667 34.74 -29.47 32.23
CA ALA A 667 34.17 -30.64 32.89
C ALA A 667 33.00 -31.27 32.10
N GLY A 668 32.33 -30.50 31.25
CA GLY A 668 31.05 -30.87 30.64
C GLY A 668 29.88 -30.82 31.62
N ILE A 669 28.67 -31.08 31.12
CA ILE A 669 27.42 -31.03 31.89
C ILE A 669 27.04 -32.43 32.37
N ASP A 670 26.91 -32.58 33.69
CA ASP A 670 26.43 -33.79 34.36
C ASP A 670 24.90 -33.91 34.24
N VAL A 671 24.45 -34.83 33.40
CA VAL A 671 23.03 -35.09 33.10
C VAL A 671 22.30 -35.66 34.32
N GLU A 672 22.93 -36.53 35.12
CA GLU A 672 22.29 -37.13 36.30
C GLU A 672 22.05 -36.06 37.38
N ARG A 673 23.02 -35.17 37.58
CA ARG A 673 22.86 -34.02 38.48
C ARG A 673 21.80 -33.02 38.01
N VAL A 674 21.64 -32.81 36.69
CA VAL A 674 20.56 -31.98 36.15
C VAL A 674 19.20 -32.63 36.37
N LYS A 675 19.05 -33.93 36.05
CA LYS A 675 17.83 -34.71 36.32
C LYS A 675 17.43 -34.67 37.79
N ALA A 676 18.35 -35.02 38.70
CA ALA A 676 18.10 -35.02 40.14
C ALA A 676 17.68 -33.64 40.68
N LYS A 677 18.26 -32.54 40.16
CA LYS A 677 17.90 -31.17 40.57
C LYS A 677 16.62 -30.65 39.93
N ALA A 678 16.18 -31.20 38.80
CA ALA A 678 14.84 -30.97 38.24
C ALA A 678 13.76 -31.63 39.09
N VAL A 679 13.96 -32.89 39.51
CA VAL A 679 13.08 -33.59 40.47
C VAL A 679 13.03 -32.84 41.80
N GLN A 680 14.17 -32.40 42.35
CA GLN A 680 14.22 -31.60 43.58
C GLN A 680 13.45 -30.26 43.49
N LYS A 681 13.30 -29.70 42.28
CA LYS A 681 12.52 -28.48 42.02
C LYS A 681 11.06 -28.74 41.61
N ASN A 682 10.59 -29.99 41.68
CA ASN A 682 9.26 -30.42 41.21
C ASN A 682 8.99 -30.07 39.73
N LEU A 683 10.02 -30.02 38.88
CA LEU A 683 9.91 -29.73 37.44
C LEU A 683 9.69 -30.99 36.59
N LEU A 684 9.92 -32.17 37.17
CA LEU A 684 9.75 -33.52 36.63
C LEU A 684 9.48 -34.47 37.80
N THR A 685 8.71 -35.53 37.58
CA THR A 685 8.68 -36.71 38.44
C THR A 685 9.95 -37.56 38.26
N GLN A 686 10.19 -38.52 39.16
CA GLN A 686 11.34 -39.43 39.07
C GLN A 686 11.25 -40.33 37.82
N ASP A 687 10.05 -40.84 37.50
CA ASP A 687 9.84 -41.76 36.38
C ASP A 687 10.00 -41.08 35.01
N GLU A 688 9.57 -39.82 34.88
CA GLU A 688 9.86 -38.98 33.71
C GLU A 688 11.36 -38.64 33.62
N ALA A 689 11.96 -38.25 34.75
CA ALA A 689 13.37 -37.89 34.82
C ALA A 689 14.27 -39.04 34.39
N ASP A 690 13.96 -40.29 34.72
CA ASP A 690 14.76 -41.44 34.29
C ASP A 690 14.64 -41.71 32.78
N ASN A 691 13.44 -41.57 32.20
CA ASN A 691 13.20 -41.75 30.76
C ASN A 691 13.79 -40.65 29.85
N LEU A 692 13.96 -39.41 30.34
CA LEU A 692 14.45 -38.27 29.54
C LEU A 692 15.75 -38.55 28.77
N SER A 693 15.82 -38.13 27.51
CA SER A 693 17.06 -38.13 26.72
C SER A 693 18.07 -37.07 27.18
N ARG A 694 19.27 -37.08 26.60
CA ARG A 694 20.31 -36.08 26.91
C ARG A 694 19.98 -34.69 26.39
N GLN A 695 19.37 -34.58 25.20
CA GLN A 695 19.01 -33.30 24.60
C GLN A 695 17.89 -32.62 25.40
N GLU A 696 16.85 -33.37 25.79
CA GLU A 696 15.78 -32.87 26.66
C GLU A 696 16.32 -32.47 28.04
N ALA A 697 17.25 -33.26 28.61
CA ALA A 697 17.90 -32.90 29.87
C ALA A 697 18.74 -31.62 29.78
N TYR A 698 19.33 -31.30 28.61
CA TYR A 698 19.95 -30.00 28.37
C TYR A 698 18.92 -28.88 28.12
N ALA A 699 17.75 -29.18 27.54
CA ALA A 699 16.67 -28.20 27.39
C ALA A 699 16.15 -27.68 28.75
N LEU A 700 16.18 -28.50 29.80
CA LEU A 700 15.86 -28.09 31.18
C LEU A 700 16.75 -26.94 31.70
N LEU A 701 17.99 -26.80 31.21
CA LEU A 701 18.89 -25.71 31.60
C LEU A 701 18.31 -24.33 31.26
N PHE A 702 17.45 -24.26 30.25
CA PHE A 702 16.82 -23.06 29.75
C PHE A 702 15.39 -22.84 30.30
N LYS A 703 14.89 -23.68 31.23
CA LYS A 703 13.63 -23.40 31.95
C LYS A 703 13.86 -22.26 32.96
N SER A 704 12.85 -21.40 33.11
CA SER A 704 12.94 -20.22 33.97
C SER A 704 13.18 -20.58 35.43
N GLY A 705 14.09 -19.85 36.08
CA GLY A 705 14.52 -20.13 37.45
C GLY A 705 15.28 -21.46 37.64
N PHE A 706 15.63 -22.19 36.57
CA PHE A 706 16.54 -23.34 36.67
C PHE A 706 17.99 -22.88 36.80
N SER A 707 18.73 -23.50 37.72
CA SER A 707 20.16 -23.25 37.94
C SER A 707 20.73 -24.38 38.77
N THR A 708 21.99 -24.74 38.51
CA THR A 708 22.67 -25.87 39.15
C THR A 708 23.28 -25.51 40.52
N GLN A 709 23.44 -24.22 40.84
CA GLN A 709 23.90 -23.74 42.15
C GLN A 709 22.73 -23.51 43.15
N ASP A 710 23.07 -23.38 44.43
CA ASP A 710 22.11 -23.26 45.56
C ASP A 710 22.13 -21.87 46.24
N GLN A 711 23.07 -21.01 45.84
CA GLN A 711 23.17 -19.60 46.24
C GLN A 711 23.55 -18.76 45.03
N ALA A 712 22.96 -17.57 44.89
CA ALA A 712 23.39 -16.60 43.90
C ALA A 712 24.59 -15.81 44.42
N ASN A 713 25.67 -15.72 43.63
CA ASN A 713 26.84 -14.90 43.93
C ASN A 713 26.74 -13.55 43.21
N ASP A 714 27.05 -12.44 43.88
CA ASP A 714 26.98 -11.08 43.31
C ASP A 714 27.87 -10.87 42.05
N LEU A 715 28.90 -11.71 41.87
CA LEU A 715 29.75 -11.70 40.66
C LEU A 715 29.09 -12.35 39.43
N ALA A 716 28.05 -13.17 39.60
CA ALA A 716 27.22 -13.71 38.52
C ALA A 716 26.07 -12.72 38.25
N GLY A 717 26.38 -11.71 37.44
CA GLY A 717 25.61 -10.47 37.34
C GLY A 717 24.08 -10.65 37.23
N ARG A 718 23.36 -10.05 38.18
CA ARG A 718 21.90 -9.88 38.21
C ARG A 718 21.05 -11.17 38.14
N GLY A 719 21.61 -12.34 38.44
CA GLY A 719 20.82 -13.59 38.54
C GLY A 719 20.17 -14.04 37.23
N VAL A 720 20.70 -13.58 36.09
CA VAL A 720 20.28 -13.94 34.74
C VAL A 720 20.54 -15.43 34.53
N GLY A 721 19.51 -16.21 34.17
CA GLY A 721 19.66 -17.63 33.85
C GLY A 721 19.97 -17.86 32.36
N MET A 722 20.01 -19.14 31.95
CA MET A 722 20.08 -19.49 30.53
C MET A 722 18.74 -19.29 29.82
N ASP A 723 17.64 -19.20 30.57
CA ASP A 723 16.31 -18.76 30.11
C ASP A 723 16.38 -17.42 29.35
N VAL A 724 17.04 -16.40 29.91
CA VAL A 724 17.21 -15.10 29.25
C VAL A 724 18.05 -15.22 27.97
N VAL A 725 19.08 -16.06 27.97
CA VAL A 725 19.89 -16.33 26.76
C VAL A 725 19.06 -17.01 25.67
N ARG A 726 18.17 -17.95 26.02
CA ARG A 726 17.22 -18.55 25.06
C ARG A 726 16.24 -17.50 24.55
N ASN A 727 15.68 -16.66 25.41
CA ASN A 727 14.71 -15.63 25.03
C ASN A 727 15.34 -14.58 24.08
N SER A 728 16.50 -14.01 24.40
CA SER A 728 17.18 -13.05 23.53
C SER A 728 17.64 -13.65 22.20
N ILE A 729 17.84 -14.98 22.12
CA ILE A 729 18.09 -15.70 20.87
C ILE A 729 16.77 -15.95 20.10
N HIS A 730 15.66 -16.21 20.79
CA HIS A 730 14.33 -16.40 20.18
C HIS A 730 13.76 -15.07 19.61
N GLU A 731 14.00 -13.93 20.27
CA GLU A 731 13.62 -12.59 19.81
C GLU A 731 14.23 -12.23 18.43
N ILE A 732 15.41 -12.77 18.12
CA ILE A 732 16.10 -12.63 16.83
C ILE A 732 15.86 -13.83 15.91
N ARG A 733 14.84 -14.65 16.19
CA ARG A 733 14.45 -15.89 15.49
C ARG A 733 15.60 -16.91 15.35
N GLY A 734 16.53 -16.90 16.29
CA GLY A 734 17.59 -17.88 16.39
C GLY A 734 17.18 -19.13 17.19
N VAL A 735 17.93 -20.21 17.00
CA VAL A 735 17.79 -21.47 17.74
C VAL A 735 19.13 -21.77 18.42
N ILE A 736 19.11 -22.18 19.70
CA ILE A 736 20.30 -22.61 20.45
C ILE A 736 20.20 -24.08 20.86
N ASN A 737 21.11 -24.89 20.32
CA ASN A 737 21.28 -26.30 20.72
C ASN A 737 22.49 -26.45 21.64
N THR A 738 22.44 -27.41 22.55
CA THR A 738 23.54 -27.75 23.47
C THR A 738 23.95 -29.20 23.29
N ASP A 739 25.24 -29.45 23.07
CA ASP A 739 25.88 -30.77 23.17
C ASP A 739 26.94 -30.71 24.28
N SER A 740 27.12 -31.79 25.04
CA SER A 740 28.09 -31.83 26.13
C SER A 740 28.54 -33.26 26.45
N GLY A 741 29.79 -33.40 26.89
CA GLY A 741 30.33 -34.68 27.33
C GLY A 741 31.16 -34.51 28.60
N ILE A 742 30.87 -35.34 29.61
CA ILE A 742 31.65 -35.37 30.86
C ILE A 742 33.14 -35.60 30.53
N GLY A 743 33.99 -34.70 31.05
CA GLY A 743 35.43 -34.66 30.80
C GLY A 743 35.86 -34.13 29.42
N LYS A 744 34.92 -33.89 28.49
CA LYS A 744 35.18 -33.36 27.13
C LYS A 744 34.84 -31.88 26.98
N GLY A 745 33.95 -31.34 27.82
CA GLY A 745 33.45 -29.97 27.75
C GLY A 745 32.09 -29.85 27.07
N THR A 746 31.65 -28.62 26.80
CA THR A 746 30.32 -28.29 26.23
C THR A 746 30.47 -27.57 24.89
N THR A 747 29.49 -27.73 24.01
CA THR A 747 29.35 -26.95 22.77
C THR A 747 27.92 -26.43 22.65
N PHE A 748 27.78 -25.10 22.71
CA PHE A 748 26.54 -24.40 22.33
C PHE A 748 26.61 -24.08 20.85
N THR A 749 25.55 -24.36 20.09
CA THR A 749 25.44 -24.04 18.67
C THR A 749 24.21 -23.17 18.46
N ILE A 750 24.44 -21.89 18.13
CA ILE A 750 23.40 -20.93 17.79
C ILE A 750 23.24 -20.93 16.26
N ARG A 751 22.02 -21.03 15.75
CA ARG A 751 21.65 -20.81 14.34
C ARG A 751 20.81 -19.55 14.23
N LEU A 752 21.01 -18.77 13.19
CA LEU A 752 20.41 -17.46 12.99
C LEU A 752 20.01 -17.28 11.51
N PRO A 753 18.87 -16.66 11.20
CA PRO A 753 18.54 -16.29 9.83
C PRO A 753 19.49 -15.19 9.31
N LEU A 754 19.69 -15.12 7.99
CA LEU A 754 20.44 -14.03 7.37
C LEU A 754 19.67 -12.69 7.34
N THR A 755 18.33 -12.73 7.31
CA THR A 755 17.45 -11.56 7.27
C THR A 755 16.26 -11.71 8.23
N LEU A 756 15.83 -10.61 8.85
CA LEU A 756 14.69 -10.60 9.78
C LEU A 756 13.36 -10.14 9.15
N SER A 757 13.42 -9.25 8.16
CA SER A 757 12.22 -8.55 7.65
C SER A 757 11.47 -9.31 6.55
N ILE A 758 12.18 -10.05 5.70
CA ILE A 758 11.61 -10.79 4.56
C ILE A 758 12.01 -12.25 4.68
N THR A 759 11.04 -13.15 4.49
CA THR A 759 11.26 -14.59 4.31
C THR A 759 10.21 -15.17 3.37
N LYS A 760 10.35 -16.44 3.02
CA LYS A 760 9.35 -17.19 2.28
C LYS A 760 8.45 -17.97 3.22
N ALA A 761 7.17 -18.04 2.89
CA ALA A 761 6.18 -18.79 3.65
C ALA A 761 5.19 -19.50 2.75
N LEU A 762 4.70 -20.64 3.23
CA LEU A 762 3.57 -21.36 2.66
C LEU A 762 2.28 -20.69 3.13
N CYS A 763 1.53 -20.09 2.21
CA CYS A 763 0.23 -19.51 2.52
C CYS A 763 -0.82 -20.63 2.57
N CYS A 764 -1.67 -20.62 3.61
CA CYS A 764 -2.75 -21.57 3.83
C CYS A 764 -4.04 -20.82 4.19
N ILE A 765 -5.18 -21.49 4.05
CA ILE A 765 -6.47 -21.06 4.58
C ILE A 765 -6.88 -22.03 5.68
N ASP A 766 -7.33 -21.48 6.81
CA ASP A 766 -8.04 -22.21 7.86
C ASP A 766 -9.15 -21.32 8.44
N ASN A 767 -10.31 -21.91 8.73
CA ASN A 767 -11.52 -21.19 9.17
C ASN A 767 -11.78 -19.91 8.34
N SER A 768 -11.73 -20.04 7.01
CA SER A 768 -11.88 -18.93 6.04
C SER A 768 -10.95 -17.73 6.29
N THR A 769 -9.78 -17.97 6.89
CA THR A 769 -8.78 -16.97 7.25
C THR A 769 -7.42 -17.38 6.69
N GLN A 770 -6.72 -16.46 6.00
CA GLN A 770 -5.38 -16.75 5.50
C GLN A 770 -4.32 -16.67 6.62
N MET A 771 -3.41 -17.64 6.62
CA MET A 771 -2.27 -17.71 7.53
C MET A 771 -1.02 -18.21 6.79
N ALA A 772 0.15 -17.68 7.13
CA ALA A 772 1.41 -18.04 6.48
C ALA A 772 2.38 -18.78 7.40
N PHE A 773 2.91 -19.91 6.95
CA PHE A 773 3.89 -20.74 7.66
C PHE A 773 5.30 -20.53 7.09
N PRO A 774 6.27 -19.96 7.85
CA PRO A 774 7.63 -19.75 7.37
C PRO A 774 8.27 -21.05 6.87
N ILE A 775 8.81 -21.05 5.64
CA ILE A 775 9.25 -22.26 4.95
C ILE A 775 10.41 -22.97 5.68
N ASP A 776 11.22 -22.23 6.44
CA ASP A 776 12.30 -22.77 7.30
C ASP A 776 11.81 -23.79 8.34
N GLY A 777 10.50 -23.78 8.68
CA GLY A 777 9.86 -24.71 9.62
C GLY A 777 8.95 -25.76 8.98
N VAL A 778 8.70 -25.67 7.67
CA VAL A 778 7.88 -26.64 6.92
C VAL A 778 8.79 -27.73 6.35
N GLN A 779 8.47 -28.99 6.64
CA GLN A 779 9.25 -30.15 6.22
C GLN A 779 8.66 -30.86 5.00
N ASP A 780 7.34 -30.87 4.85
CA ASP A 780 6.61 -31.44 3.71
C ASP A 780 5.15 -30.94 3.69
N VAL A 781 4.44 -31.15 2.58
CA VAL A 781 2.98 -30.90 2.45
C VAL A 781 2.36 -32.09 1.74
N ILE A 782 1.29 -32.65 2.32
CA ILE A 782 0.60 -33.82 1.77
C ILE A 782 -0.92 -33.65 1.82
N ASP A 783 -1.59 -33.94 0.70
CA ASP A 783 -3.05 -34.05 0.66
C ASP A 783 -3.43 -35.52 0.87
N LEU A 784 -4.25 -35.79 1.88
CA LEU A 784 -4.65 -37.13 2.28
C LEU A 784 -6.18 -37.27 2.30
N PRO A 785 -6.76 -38.37 1.81
CA PRO A 785 -8.17 -38.64 2.08
C PRO A 785 -8.37 -38.88 3.58
N LYS A 786 -9.44 -38.33 4.16
CA LYS A 786 -9.70 -38.38 5.61
C LYS A 786 -9.81 -39.79 6.19
N GLU A 787 -10.03 -40.80 5.34
CA GLU A 787 -9.95 -42.23 5.67
C GLU A 787 -8.56 -42.72 6.09
N GLN A 788 -7.49 -41.99 5.76
CA GLN A 788 -6.10 -42.32 6.15
C GLN A 788 -5.66 -41.66 7.47
N LEU A 789 -6.49 -40.79 8.05
CA LEU A 789 -6.30 -40.22 9.39
C LEU A 789 -6.66 -41.29 10.44
N GLN A 790 -5.64 -41.92 11.04
CA GLN A 790 -5.83 -43.02 11.99
C GLN A 790 -6.00 -42.46 13.40
N GLN A 791 -7.11 -42.76 14.08
CA GLN A 791 -7.24 -42.44 15.50
C GLN A 791 -6.56 -43.52 16.37
N ASP A 792 -5.73 -43.08 17.31
CA ASP A 792 -5.13 -43.96 18.32
C ASP A 792 -6.11 -44.26 19.48
N ALA A 793 -5.74 -45.16 20.38
CA ALA A 793 -6.56 -45.59 21.52
C ALA A 793 -6.97 -44.45 22.47
N ASP A 794 -6.17 -43.38 22.56
CA ASP A 794 -6.45 -42.16 23.33
C ASP A 794 -7.21 -41.08 22.52
N GLY A 795 -7.63 -41.38 21.29
CA GLY A 795 -8.45 -40.51 20.43
C GLY A 795 -7.68 -39.45 19.63
N GLN A 796 -6.36 -39.34 19.80
CA GLN A 796 -5.52 -38.47 18.98
C GLN A 796 -5.44 -38.98 17.54
N VAL A 797 -5.41 -38.06 16.56
CA VAL A 797 -5.25 -38.40 15.14
C VAL A 797 -3.77 -38.57 14.81
N LEU A 798 -3.45 -39.62 14.07
CA LEU A 798 -2.11 -39.95 13.59
C LEU A 798 -2.08 -39.97 12.06
N VAL A 799 -1.06 -39.32 11.50
CA VAL A 799 -0.74 -39.33 10.06
C VAL A 799 0.49 -40.21 9.84
N THR A 800 0.47 -41.07 8.82
CA THR A 800 1.64 -41.88 8.43
C THR A 800 2.42 -41.16 7.33
N TRP A 801 3.64 -40.71 7.64
CA TRP A 801 4.55 -40.05 6.70
C TRP A 801 5.94 -40.72 6.74
N GLN A 802 6.45 -41.14 5.58
CA GLN A 802 7.75 -41.81 5.42
C GLN A 802 7.99 -42.94 6.45
N ASP A 803 7.02 -43.86 6.54
CA ASP A 803 6.97 -45.00 7.49
C ASP A 803 7.01 -44.62 8.98
N LYS A 804 6.78 -43.35 9.34
CA LYS A 804 6.58 -42.88 10.71
C LYS A 804 5.13 -42.46 10.93
N GLN A 805 4.59 -42.73 12.12
CA GLN A 805 3.37 -42.07 12.58
C GLN A 805 3.74 -40.75 13.27
N LEU A 806 3.03 -39.67 12.93
CA LEU A 806 3.16 -38.33 13.50
C LEU A 806 1.81 -37.92 14.11
N PRO A 807 1.81 -37.21 15.26
CA PRO A 807 0.59 -36.61 15.80
C PRO A 807 0.07 -35.55 14.83
N CYS A 808 -1.24 -35.58 14.59
CA CYS A 808 -1.96 -34.60 13.79
C CYS A 808 -3.03 -33.93 14.66
N LYS A 809 -3.01 -32.59 14.71
CA LYS A 809 -4.08 -31.76 15.28
C LYS A 809 -4.51 -30.75 14.20
N PRO A 810 -5.82 -30.46 14.03
CA PRO A 810 -6.25 -29.41 13.12
C PRO A 810 -5.84 -28.03 13.67
N LEU A 811 -5.56 -27.08 12.78
CA LEU A 811 -5.09 -25.75 13.20
C LEU A 811 -6.09 -25.03 14.12
N GLY A 812 -7.39 -25.27 13.92
CA GLY A 812 -8.48 -24.79 14.78
C GLY A 812 -8.51 -25.32 16.21
N GLU A 813 -7.76 -26.37 16.56
CA GLU A 813 -7.55 -26.79 17.96
C GLU A 813 -6.32 -26.12 18.59
N LEU A 814 -5.31 -25.76 17.78
CA LEU A 814 -4.08 -25.11 18.23
C LEU A 814 -4.23 -23.60 18.38
N LEU A 815 -5.11 -22.97 17.59
CA LEU A 815 -5.38 -21.54 17.59
C LEU A 815 -6.88 -21.28 17.83
N ALA A 816 -7.21 -20.49 18.85
CA ALA A 816 -8.59 -20.17 19.20
C ALA A 816 -9.18 -19.08 18.29
N TYR A 817 -9.89 -19.50 17.23
CA TYR A 817 -10.55 -18.60 16.28
C TYR A 817 -11.84 -17.97 16.85
N ASN A 818 -11.72 -16.82 17.50
CA ASN A 818 -12.89 -16.08 18.04
C ASN A 818 -13.75 -15.34 16.98
N ARG A 819 -13.60 -15.65 15.68
CA ARG A 819 -14.45 -15.10 14.62
C ARG A 819 -15.82 -15.77 14.64
N ARG A 820 -16.83 -15.13 15.25
CA ARG A 820 -18.24 -15.55 15.13
C ARG A 820 -18.78 -15.46 13.69
N PHE A 821 -18.19 -14.60 12.86
CA PHE A 821 -18.58 -14.42 11.47
C PHE A 821 -17.56 -15.04 10.50
N LYS A 822 -18.02 -16.02 9.72
CA LYS A 822 -17.40 -16.34 8.44
C LYS A 822 -17.63 -15.13 7.53
N ARG A 823 -16.56 -14.45 7.09
CA ARG A 823 -16.67 -13.64 5.87
C ARG A 823 -16.94 -14.61 4.72
N SER A 824 -17.96 -14.30 3.93
CA SER A 824 -18.46 -15.00 2.74
C SER A 824 -17.44 -14.99 1.59
N SER A 825 -16.29 -15.66 1.81
CA SER A 825 -15.17 -15.63 0.89
C SER A 825 -15.42 -16.49 -0.35
N SER A 826 -15.91 -15.83 -1.40
CA SER A 826 -15.79 -16.21 -2.81
C SER A 826 -16.56 -17.44 -3.32
N TYR A 827 -16.87 -17.40 -4.61
CA TYR A 827 -17.75 -18.30 -5.36
C TYR A 827 -17.27 -19.76 -5.51
N ASN A 828 -16.16 -20.16 -4.88
CA ASN A 828 -15.55 -21.49 -5.06
C ASN A 828 -15.76 -22.46 -3.88
N ALA A 829 -16.24 -21.99 -2.73
CA ALA A 829 -16.37 -22.80 -1.51
C ALA A 829 -17.44 -23.90 -1.57
N SER A 830 -18.26 -23.95 -2.63
CA SER A 830 -19.32 -24.93 -2.83
C SER A 830 -18.85 -26.30 -3.36
N ASN A 831 -17.60 -26.42 -3.83
CA ASN A 831 -17.08 -27.67 -4.41
C ASN A 831 -16.05 -28.42 -3.53
N THR A 832 -15.47 -27.81 -2.50
CA THR A 832 -14.34 -28.40 -1.75
C THR A 832 -14.68 -29.01 -0.39
N LYS A 833 -15.89 -28.84 0.14
CA LYS A 833 -16.29 -29.45 1.44
C LYS A 833 -16.72 -30.91 1.36
N ASP A 834 -16.81 -31.49 0.17
CA ASP A 834 -17.33 -32.86 -0.06
C ASP A 834 -16.34 -33.80 -0.78
N ASP A 835 -15.13 -33.32 -1.14
CA ASP A 835 -14.16 -34.10 -1.93
C ASP A 835 -13.29 -35.08 -1.09
N GLY A 836 -13.62 -35.24 0.20
CA GLY A 836 -13.03 -36.24 1.10
C GLY A 836 -11.56 -36.04 1.51
N MET A 837 -10.84 -35.10 0.90
CA MET A 837 -9.44 -34.78 1.19
C MET A 837 -9.26 -33.86 2.41
N ALA A 838 -8.07 -33.90 2.99
CA ALA A 838 -7.54 -32.99 4.00
C ALA A 838 -6.10 -32.62 3.61
N SER A 839 -5.80 -31.32 3.53
CA SER A 839 -4.44 -30.84 3.34
C SER A 839 -3.70 -30.83 4.67
N VAL A 840 -2.54 -31.47 4.73
CA VAL A 840 -1.73 -31.62 5.94
C VAL A 840 -0.34 -31.02 5.72
N VAL A 841 0.00 -30.02 6.52
CA VAL A 841 1.32 -29.39 6.55
C VAL A 841 2.16 -30.08 7.63
N ILE A 842 3.34 -30.58 7.28
CA ILE A 842 4.25 -31.20 8.24
C ILE A 842 5.25 -30.15 8.72
N LEU A 843 5.16 -29.83 10.01
CA LEU A 843 6.02 -28.87 10.69
C LEU A 843 7.15 -29.57 11.46
N ARG A 844 8.26 -28.86 11.62
CA ARG A 844 9.46 -29.34 12.30
C ARG A 844 10.00 -28.33 13.30
N SER A 845 10.26 -28.78 14.52
CA SER A 845 11.02 -28.04 15.53
C SER A 845 12.21 -28.87 16.00
N ALA A 846 13.42 -28.48 15.62
CA ALA A 846 14.67 -29.22 15.84
C ALA A 846 14.63 -30.69 15.37
N ASP A 847 14.35 -31.63 16.28
CA ASP A 847 14.26 -33.08 16.04
C ASP A 847 12.80 -33.61 16.14
N ASP A 848 11.86 -32.80 16.63
CA ASP A 848 10.42 -33.09 16.67
C ASP A 848 9.74 -32.81 15.33
N LEU A 849 8.76 -33.63 14.98
CA LEU A 849 7.95 -33.55 13.76
C LEU A 849 6.46 -33.69 14.11
N VAL A 850 5.62 -32.85 13.50
CA VAL A 850 4.19 -32.73 13.78
C VAL A 850 3.43 -32.52 12.47
N ALA A 851 2.24 -33.09 12.34
CA ALA A 851 1.30 -32.81 11.26
C ALA A 851 0.23 -31.81 11.71
N ILE A 852 -0.16 -30.87 10.85
CA ILE A 852 -1.28 -29.95 11.07
C ILE A 852 -2.24 -30.02 9.89
N GLU A 853 -3.53 -30.31 10.14
CA GLU A 853 -4.59 -30.20 9.14
C GLU A 853 -5.04 -28.74 8.97
N VAL A 854 -5.24 -28.30 7.71
CA VAL A 854 -5.73 -26.98 7.30
C VAL A 854 -6.83 -27.12 6.24
N GLU A 855 -7.73 -26.13 6.10
CA GLU A 855 -8.82 -26.18 5.10
C GLU A 855 -8.27 -26.23 3.65
N GLN A 856 -7.20 -25.48 3.35
CA GLN A 856 -6.56 -25.47 2.02
C GLN A 856 -5.12 -24.95 2.09
N VAL A 857 -4.20 -25.55 1.34
CA VAL A 857 -2.87 -24.96 1.05
C VAL A 857 -2.93 -24.14 -0.25
N LEU A 858 -2.30 -22.96 -0.25
CA LEU A 858 -2.16 -22.07 -1.40
C LEU A 858 -0.75 -22.20 -2.01
N ALA A 859 -0.02 -21.10 -2.17
CA ALA A 859 1.31 -21.07 -2.78
C ALA A 859 2.41 -20.68 -1.78
N GLU A 860 3.67 -20.96 -2.15
CA GLU A 860 4.86 -20.35 -1.54
C GLU A 860 4.95 -18.87 -1.96
N GLN A 861 4.99 -17.96 -0.99
CA GLN A 861 5.06 -16.52 -1.22
C GLN A 861 6.17 -15.88 -0.38
N GLU A 862 6.85 -14.88 -0.94
CA GLU A 862 7.77 -14.01 -0.19
C GLU A 862 6.96 -12.96 0.59
N ILE A 863 7.02 -13.03 1.92
CA ILE A 863 6.24 -12.21 2.85
C ILE A 863 7.13 -11.29 3.70
N VAL A 864 6.54 -10.20 4.18
CA VAL A 864 7.23 -9.18 4.98
C VAL A 864 6.73 -9.26 6.41
N ILE A 865 7.59 -9.71 7.33
CA ILE A 865 7.18 -9.93 8.72
C ILE A 865 7.28 -8.63 9.51
N LYS A 866 6.18 -7.88 9.58
CA LYS A 866 6.02 -6.78 10.54
C LYS A 866 5.77 -7.39 11.93
N GLN A 867 6.56 -6.96 12.92
CA GLN A 867 6.40 -7.41 14.31
C GLN A 867 5.21 -6.68 14.96
N LEU A 868 4.46 -7.38 15.81
CA LEU A 868 3.38 -6.80 16.61
C LEU A 868 4.00 -5.93 17.72
N ALA A 869 4.04 -4.62 17.50
CA ALA A 869 4.54 -3.63 18.46
C ALA A 869 3.39 -2.96 19.21
N GLY A 870 3.38 -3.06 20.54
CA GLY A 870 2.37 -2.45 21.40
C GLY A 870 2.44 -2.98 22.84
N PRO A 871 1.55 -2.50 23.74
CA PRO A 871 1.45 -3.00 25.12
C PRO A 871 0.77 -4.37 25.22
N VAL A 872 0.11 -4.83 24.15
CA VAL A 872 -0.56 -6.13 24.06
C VAL A 872 0.48 -7.23 23.82
N PRO A 873 0.54 -8.30 24.62
CA PRO A 873 1.47 -9.40 24.40
C PRO A 873 1.18 -10.14 23.08
N LYS A 874 2.19 -10.76 22.46
CA LYS A 874 1.92 -11.57 21.25
C LYS A 874 0.95 -12.73 21.58
N PRO A 875 -0.05 -13.02 20.74
CA PRO A 875 -0.80 -14.26 20.84
C PRO A 875 0.12 -15.47 20.60
N MET A 876 -0.10 -16.55 21.36
CA MET A 876 0.67 -17.80 21.23
C MET A 876 0.47 -18.42 19.84
N GLY A 877 1.52 -19.03 19.29
CA GLY A 877 1.49 -19.64 17.96
C GLY A 877 1.60 -18.63 16.80
N ILE A 878 1.78 -17.34 17.08
CA ILE A 878 1.93 -16.28 16.06
C ILE A 878 3.29 -15.56 16.21
N ALA A 879 4.02 -15.47 15.11
CA ALA A 879 5.37 -14.89 15.01
C ALA A 879 5.39 -13.42 14.53
N GLY A 880 4.25 -12.91 14.07
CA GLY A 880 4.07 -11.58 13.51
C GLY A 880 2.91 -11.54 12.51
N VAL A 881 2.86 -10.46 11.72
CA VAL A 881 1.87 -10.27 10.65
C VAL A 881 2.54 -9.79 9.37
N THR A 882 1.92 -10.06 8.21
CA THR A 882 2.23 -9.40 6.93
C THR A 882 0.99 -8.67 6.43
N VAL A 883 1.20 -7.61 5.67
CA VAL A 883 0.14 -6.93 4.92
C VAL A 883 0.09 -7.51 3.51
N LEU A 884 -1.11 -7.75 3.01
CA LEU A 884 -1.41 -8.24 1.66
C LEU A 884 -1.62 -7.07 0.69
N GLY A 885 -1.67 -7.40 -0.61
CA GLY A 885 -1.81 -6.40 -1.68
C GLY A 885 -3.12 -5.61 -1.68
N ASP A 886 -4.15 -6.12 -1.00
CA ASP A 886 -5.47 -5.51 -0.78
C ASP A 886 -5.57 -4.74 0.56
N GLY A 887 -4.47 -4.62 1.30
CA GLY A 887 -4.45 -4.08 2.67
C GLY A 887 -4.89 -5.07 3.75
N GLY A 888 -5.25 -6.31 3.38
CA GLY A 888 -5.60 -7.37 4.32
C GLY A 888 -4.42 -7.75 5.22
N ILE A 889 -4.69 -8.09 6.48
CA ILE A 889 -3.67 -8.54 7.44
C ILE A 889 -3.68 -10.07 7.49
N MET A 890 -2.57 -10.69 7.12
CA MET A 890 -2.35 -12.13 7.24
C MET A 890 -1.45 -12.43 8.45
N ALA A 891 -1.90 -13.32 9.32
CA ALA A 891 -1.12 -13.79 10.47
C ALA A 891 -0.01 -14.74 10.03
N ILE A 892 1.12 -14.72 10.73
CA ILE A 892 2.26 -15.59 10.44
C ILE A 892 2.45 -16.56 11.61
N ALA A 893 2.45 -17.85 11.32
CA ALA A 893 2.59 -18.92 12.29
C ALA A 893 3.99 -18.95 12.93
N ASP A 894 4.03 -19.07 14.25
CA ASP A 894 5.25 -19.42 14.99
C ASP A 894 5.38 -20.94 15.05
N VAL A 895 6.12 -21.51 14.10
CA VAL A 895 6.24 -22.97 13.94
C VAL A 895 6.81 -23.65 15.19
N MET A 896 7.67 -22.97 15.96
CA MET A 896 8.24 -23.55 17.18
C MET A 896 7.19 -23.64 18.28
N GLU A 897 6.43 -22.56 18.50
CA GLU A 897 5.33 -22.57 19.45
C GLU A 897 4.19 -23.52 19.03
N LEU A 898 3.85 -23.61 17.73
CA LEU A 898 2.81 -24.55 17.26
C LEU A 898 3.22 -26.02 17.46
N VAL A 899 4.50 -26.37 17.30
CA VAL A 899 4.99 -27.73 17.61
C VAL A 899 4.97 -27.99 19.12
N ASP A 900 5.44 -27.06 19.95
CA ASP A 900 5.40 -27.24 21.42
C ASP A 900 3.97 -27.19 21.99
N LEU A 901 3.02 -26.49 21.33
CA LEU A 901 1.58 -26.55 21.62
C LEU A 901 0.97 -27.88 21.19
N CYS A 902 1.28 -28.39 19.99
CA CYS A 902 0.74 -29.66 19.52
C CYS A 902 1.23 -30.85 20.36
N LEU A 903 2.45 -30.78 20.90
CA LEU A 903 3.02 -31.76 21.82
C LEU A 903 2.63 -31.50 23.30
N ASP A 904 1.70 -30.57 23.55
CA ASP A 904 1.18 -30.20 24.88
C ASP A 904 2.27 -29.80 25.90
N ARG A 905 3.43 -29.36 25.42
CA ARG A 905 4.61 -28.92 26.21
C ARG A 905 4.47 -27.49 26.73
N LEU A 906 3.66 -26.68 26.05
CA LEU A 906 3.24 -25.35 26.49
C LEU A 906 1.82 -25.43 27.03
N GLU A 907 1.65 -25.25 28.34
CA GLU A 907 0.33 -24.93 28.88
C GLU A 907 -0.16 -23.63 28.23
N VAL A 908 -1.35 -23.66 27.62
CA VAL A 908 -2.02 -22.49 27.07
C VAL A 908 -2.48 -21.60 28.25
N ASN A 909 -1.52 -20.83 28.80
CA ASN A 909 -1.69 -19.89 29.90
C ASN A 909 -2.42 -18.63 29.41
N SER A 910 -3.58 -18.89 28.81
CA SER A 910 -4.53 -17.98 28.21
C SER A 910 -5.18 -17.07 29.24
N ASN A 911 -4.88 -17.17 30.54
CA ASN A 911 -5.53 -16.38 31.59
C ASN A 911 -5.57 -14.87 31.30
N LEU A 912 -4.55 -14.31 30.64
CA LEU A 912 -4.58 -12.91 30.17
C LEU A 912 -5.65 -12.71 29.08
N TRP A 913 -5.56 -13.44 27.97
CA TRP A 913 -6.51 -13.36 26.85
C TRP A 913 -7.93 -13.80 27.21
N LYS A 914 -8.11 -14.85 28.00
CA LYS A 914 -9.40 -15.24 28.60
C LYS A 914 -9.94 -14.17 29.52
N SER A 915 -9.13 -13.59 30.42
CA SER A 915 -9.65 -12.50 31.27
C SER A 915 -10.07 -11.27 30.46
N ILE A 916 -9.45 -11.01 29.31
CA ILE A 916 -9.94 -10.01 28.34
C ILE A 916 -11.28 -10.48 27.75
N LEU A 917 -11.35 -11.70 27.20
CA LEU A 917 -12.56 -12.27 26.57
C LEU A 917 -13.74 -12.55 27.53
N GLU A 918 -13.48 -12.65 28.84
CA GLU A 918 -14.47 -12.88 29.90
C GLU A 918 -14.90 -11.56 30.58
N ASN A 919 -14.09 -10.50 30.54
CA ASN A 919 -14.49 -9.16 30.99
C ASN A 919 -15.01 -8.26 29.86
N THR A 920 -14.67 -8.55 28.61
CA THR A 920 -15.40 -8.00 27.47
C THR A 920 -16.70 -8.77 27.33
N GLU A 921 -17.71 -8.34 28.10
CA GLU A 921 -19.09 -8.36 27.61
C GLU A 921 -19.08 -7.54 26.30
N VAL A 922 -18.85 -8.24 25.18
CA VAL A 922 -18.95 -7.65 23.85
C VAL A 922 -20.42 -7.29 23.70
N GLU A 923 -20.74 -6.01 23.80
CA GLU A 923 -22.01 -5.47 23.32
C GLU A 923 -22.23 -6.06 21.94
N GLU A 924 -23.37 -6.71 21.71
CA GLU A 924 -23.60 -7.35 20.42
C GLU A 924 -23.53 -6.26 19.36
N ASP A 925 -22.65 -6.46 18.39
CA ASP A 925 -22.40 -5.52 17.30
C ASP A 925 -23.59 -5.60 16.34
N THR A 926 -24.71 -4.99 16.77
CA THR A 926 -26.06 -5.10 16.19
C THR A 926 -26.20 -4.31 14.88
N ASP A 927 -25.09 -4.05 14.19
CA ASP A 927 -25.04 -3.47 12.86
C ASP A 927 -25.81 -4.37 11.89
N PRO A 928 -27.01 -3.97 11.43
CA PRO A 928 -27.95 -4.88 10.80
C PRO A 928 -27.49 -5.26 9.38
N MET A 929 -27.73 -6.51 8.99
CA MET A 929 -27.23 -7.05 7.73
C MET A 929 -28.22 -6.86 6.58
N VAL A 930 -27.76 -6.12 5.57
CA VAL A 930 -28.48 -5.83 4.34
C VAL A 930 -28.02 -6.74 3.21
N LEU A 931 -28.95 -7.51 2.63
CA LEU A 931 -28.72 -8.26 1.40
C LEU A 931 -29.15 -7.43 0.18
N ILE A 932 -28.22 -7.19 -0.73
CA ILE A 932 -28.46 -6.42 -1.97
C ILE A 932 -28.50 -7.38 -3.15
N VAL A 933 -29.66 -7.48 -3.80
CA VAL A 933 -29.92 -8.36 -4.95
C VAL A 933 -30.20 -7.51 -6.19
N ASP A 934 -29.29 -7.52 -7.15
CA ASP A 934 -29.37 -6.74 -8.39
C ASP A 934 -28.48 -7.41 -9.44
N ASP A 935 -28.83 -7.42 -10.72
CA ASP A 935 -28.01 -8.08 -11.74
C ASP A 935 -26.75 -7.27 -12.10
N SER A 936 -26.84 -5.95 -11.98
CA SER A 936 -25.77 -5.01 -12.32
C SER A 936 -24.74 -4.90 -11.21
N ILE A 937 -23.50 -5.29 -11.53
CA ILE A 937 -22.32 -5.18 -10.64
C ILE A 937 -22.18 -3.74 -10.10
N THR A 938 -22.29 -2.74 -10.98
CA THR A 938 -22.15 -1.32 -10.62
C THR A 938 -23.20 -0.84 -9.63
N VAL A 939 -24.43 -1.35 -9.72
CA VAL A 939 -25.54 -0.97 -8.82
C VAL A 939 -25.37 -1.65 -7.46
N ARG A 940 -25.02 -2.94 -7.43
CA ARG A 940 -24.70 -3.64 -6.17
C ARG A 940 -23.54 -2.98 -5.44
N GLU A 941 -22.47 -2.64 -6.14
CA GLU A 941 -21.27 -2.07 -5.54
C GLU A 941 -21.53 -0.66 -5.00
N LEU A 942 -22.24 0.20 -5.75
CA LEU A 942 -22.63 1.52 -5.28
C LEU A 942 -23.49 1.43 -4.02
N LEU A 943 -24.56 0.62 -4.03
CA LEU A 943 -25.40 0.42 -2.85
C LEU A 943 -24.60 -0.18 -1.68
N SER A 944 -23.65 -1.09 -1.95
CA SER A 944 -22.77 -1.64 -0.92
C SER A 944 -21.92 -0.56 -0.27
N MET A 945 -21.36 0.37 -1.05
CA MET A 945 -20.62 1.51 -0.52
C MET A 945 -21.53 2.44 0.29
N THR A 946 -22.74 2.76 -0.20
CA THR A 946 -23.72 3.59 0.52
C THR A 946 -24.11 2.99 1.87
N PHE A 947 -24.36 1.69 1.95
CA PHE A 947 -24.76 1.00 3.20
C PHE A 947 -23.59 0.80 4.17
N ASN A 948 -22.44 0.28 3.71
CA ASN A 948 -21.25 0.09 4.57
C ASN A 948 -20.75 1.42 5.17
N LYS A 949 -20.88 2.54 4.45
CA LYS A 949 -20.54 3.91 4.92
C LYS A 949 -21.37 4.38 6.13
N VAL A 950 -22.49 3.73 6.41
CA VAL A 950 -23.44 4.08 7.49
C VAL A 950 -23.49 2.99 8.57
N GLY A 951 -22.55 2.04 8.57
CA GLY A 951 -22.47 0.94 9.55
C GLY A 951 -23.31 -0.29 9.19
N TYR A 952 -24.10 -0.27 8.11
CA TYR A 952 -24.82 -1.48 7.69
C TYR A 952 -23.85 -2.52 7.15
N ARG A 953 -24.02 -3.78 7.58
CA ARG A 953 -23.22 -4.90 7.07
C ARG A 953 -23.83 -5.41 5.78
N VAL A 954 -23.05 -5.44 4.69
CA VAL A 954 -23.60 -5.75 3.36
C VAL A 954 -23.17 -7.13 2.85
N GLU A 955 -24.14 -7.90 2.35
CA GLU A 955 -23.92 -9.06 1.48
C GLU A 955 -24.54 -8.76 0.09
N GLN A 956 -23.89 -9.22 -1.00
CA GLN A 956 -24.39 -9.04 -2.38
C GLN A 956 -24.91 -10.36 -2.96
N ALA A 957 -25.91 -10.31 -3.83
CA ALA A 957 -26.32 -11.42 -4.69
C ALA A 957 -26.64 -10.93 -6.12
N ARG A 958 -26.25 -11.70 -7.13
CA ARG A 958 -26.37 -11.38 -8.56
C ARG A 958 -27.78 -11.59 -9.12
N ASP A 959 -28.57 -12.47 -8.52
CA ASP A 959 -29.97 -12.68 -8.88
C ASP A 959 -30.74 -13.36 -7.74
N GLY A 960 -32.05 -13.52 -7.92
CA GLY A 960 -32.92 -14.13 -6.92
C GLY A 960 -32.57 -15.58 -6.58
N GLN A 961 -31.89 -16.33 -7.46
CA GLN A 961 -31.50 -17.71 -7.17
C GLN A 961 -30.29 -17.76 -6.25
N GLU A 962 -29.29 -16.90 -6.44
CA GLU A 962 -28.19 -16.75 -5.47
C GLU A 962 -28.70 -16.21 -4.13
N ALA A 963 -29.59 -15.20 -4.14
CA ALA A 963 -30.15 -14.64 -2.91
C ALA A 963 -30.91 -15.70 -2.09
N TRP A 964 -31.74 -16.51 -2.75
CA TRP A 964 -32.45 -17.62 -2.15
C TRP A 964 -31.50 -18.69 -1.58
N GLU A 965 -30.45 -19.05 -2.31
CA GLU A 965 -29.43 -20.01 -1.84
C GLU A 965 -28.64 -19.48 -0.64
N LYS A 966 -28.29 -18.18 -0.62
CA LYS A 966 -27.59 -17.55 0.51
C LYS A 966 -28.45 -17.50 1.76
N LEU A 967 -29.69 -17.01 1.68
CA LEU A 967 -30.60 -16.97 2.83
C LEU A 967 -30.82 -18.38 3.40
N ARG A 968 -31.12 -19.36 2.54
CA ARG A 968 -31.30 -20.76 2.94
C ARG A 968 -30.03 -21.45 3.43
N SER A 969 -28.84 -20.92 3.14
CA SER A 969 -27.56 -21.40 3.72
C SER A 969 -27.34 -20.96 5.19
N GLY A 970 -28.24 -20.15 5.75
CA GLY A 970 -28.15 -19.62 7.10
C GLY A 970 -27.44 -18.26 7.17
N LEU A 971 -27.58 -17.42 6.13
CA LEU A 971 -27.14 -16.02 6.18
C LEU A 971 -28.08 -15.24 7.14
N PRO A 972 -27.58 -14.70 8.27
CA PRO A 972 -28.39 -13.83 9.12
C PRO A 972 -28.59 -12.50 8.40
N CYS A 973 -29.81 -12.21 7.96
CA CYS A 973 -30.14 -11.01 7.21
C CYS A 973 -31.34 -10.30 7.87
N ASP A 974 -31.24 -8.99 8.04
CA ASP A 974 -32.25 -8.16 8.69
C ASP A 974 -33.06 -7.34 7.69
N LEU A 975 -32.55 -7.15 6.46
CA LEU A 975 -33.18 -6.34 5.41
C LEU A 975 -32.72 -6.74 4.01
N VAL A 976 -33.64 -6.83 3.04
CA VAL A 976 -33.31 -7.13 1.63
C VAL A 976 -33.69 -5.96 0.73
N PHE A 977 -32.77 -5.50 -0.12
CA PHE A 977 -33.07 -4.67 -1.29
C PHE A 977 -32.92 -5.52 -2.55
N CYS A 978 -33.98 -5.63 -3.36
CA CYS A 978 -34.02 -6.53 -4.51
C CYS A 978 -34.57 -5.81 -5.76
N ASP A 979 -33.84 -5.83 -6.89
CA ASP A 979 -34.43 -5.41 -8.16
C ASP A 979 -35.48 -6.41 -8.66
N VAL A 980 -36.45 -5.93 -9.43
CA VAL A 980 -37.46 -6.76 -10.07
C VAL A 980 -36.88 -7.54 -11.27
N GLU A 981 -36.25 -6.87 -12.23
CA GLU A 981 -36.03 -7.39 -13.59
C GLU A 981 -34.70 -8.15 -13.74
N MET A 982 -34.55 -9.24 -12.97
CA MET A 982 -33.31 -10.03 -12.88
C MET A 982 -33.34 -11.34 -13.71
N PRO A 983 -32.18 -11.84 -14.17
CA PRO A 983 -32.07 -13.12 -14.87
C PRO A 983 -32.22 -14.32 -13.91
N ARG A 984 -32.61 -15.48 -14.45
CA ARG A 984 -32.87 -16.76 -13.74
C ARG A 984 -34.05 -16.74 -12.75
N MET A 985 -34.16 -15.71 -11.91
CA MET A 985 -35.29 -15.49 -10.99
C MET A 985 -35.53 -14.00 -10.79
N ASP A 986 -36.75 -13.55 -11.09
CA ASP A 986 -37.27 -12.20 -10.87
C ASP A 986 -37.41 -11.90 -9.36
N GLY A 987 -37.23 -10.64 -8.94
CA GLY A 987 -37.36 -10.25 -7.54
C GLY A 987 -38.75 -10.49 -6.94
N LEU A 988 -39.81 -10.45 -7.76
CA LEU A 988 -41.18 -10.82 -7.37
C LEU A 988 -41.33 -12.34 -7.16
N GLU A 989 -40.55 -13.15 -7.86
CA GLU A 989 -40.49 -14.60 -7.61
C GLU A 989 -39.71 -14.92 -6.34
N LEU A 990 -38.58 -14.23 -6.09
CA LEU A 990 -37.85 -14.32 -4.83
C LEU A 990 -38.76 -13.95 -3.64
N LEU A 991 -39.43 -12.80 -3.70
CA LEU A 991 -40.37 -12.35 -2.67
C LEU A 991 -41.48 -13.38 -2.41
N SER A 992 -42.05 -13.96 -3.47
CA SER A 992 -43.06 -15.01 -3.39
C SER A 992 -42.54 -16.29 -2.71
N ARG A 993 -41.26 -16.65 -2.91
CA ARG A 993 -40.62 -17.80 -2.22
C ARG A 993 -40.31 -17.50 -0.76
N LEU A 994 -39.82 -16.30 -0.43
CA LEU A 994 -39.56 -15.86 0.95
C LEU A 994 -40.84 -15.84 1.81
N GLN A 995 -41.97 -15.44 1.22
CA GLN A 995 -43.29 -15.48 1.88
C GLN A 995 -43.91 -16.89 1.98
N GLN A 996 -43.25 -17.94 1.47
CA GLN A 996 -43.67 -19.34 1.57
C GLN A 996 -42.81 -20.18 2.53
N ASP A 997 -41.79 -19.59 3.15
CA ASP A 997 -40.88 -20.27 4.08
C ASP A 997 -41.13 -19.77 5.51
N ASP A 998 -41.46 -20.69 6.42
CA ASP A 998 -41.90 -20.37 7.79
C ASP A 998 -40.82 -19.61 8.59
N ASP A 999 -39.53 -19.78 8.26
CA ASP A 999 -38.40 -19.14 8.92
C ASP A 999 -38.00 -17.77 8.29
N LEU A 1000 -38.50 -17.43 7.09
CA LEU A 1000 -38.10 -16.21 6.34
C LEU A 1000 -39.26 -15.23 6.07
N GLN A 1001 -40.50 -15.57 6.41
CA GLN A 1001 -41.68 -14.74 6.12
C GLN A 1001 -41.63 -13.32 6.73
N ASP A 1002 -41.02 -13.15 7.91
CA ASP A 1002 -40.95 -11.85 8.59
C ASP A 1002 -39.91 -10.88 8.00
N LEU A 1003 -38.99 -11.35 7.14
CA LEU A 1003 -37.87 -10.58 6.57
C LEU A 1003 -38.38 -9.35 5.78
N PRO A 1004 -37.97 -8.10 6.13
CA PRO A 1004 -38.38 -6.93 5.37
C PRO A 1004 -37.68 -6.88 3.99
N VAL A 1005 -38.49 -6.87 2.92
CA VAL A 1005 -38.01 -6.76 1.53
C VAL A 1005 -38.44 -5.42 0.93
N ALA A 1006 -37.48 -4.70 0.35
CA ALA A 1006 -37.66 -3.50 -0.45
C ALA A 1006 -37.41 -3.82 -1.94
N MET A 1007 -38.40 -3.53 -2.79
CA MET A 1007 -38.25 -3.70 -4.24
C MET A 1007 -37.64 -2.45 -4.88
N LEU A 1008 -36.59 -2.63 -5.68
CA LEU A 1008 -36.04 -1.63 -6.59
C LEU A 1008 -36.56 -1.89 -8.01
N THR A 1009 -36.77 -0.86 -8.82
CA THR A 1009 -37.17 -1.04 -10.22
C THR A 1009 -36.74 0.09 -11.14
N SER A 1010 -36.43 -0.24 -12.39
CA SER A 1010 -36.28 0.72 -13.49
C SER A 1010 -37.61 1.25 -14.05
N ARG A 1011 -38.77 0.64 -13.71
CA ARG A 1011 -40.08 0.97 -14.29
C ARG A 1011 -41.09 1.40 -13.22
N GLY A 1012 -41.45 2.67 -13.22
CA GLY A 1012 -42.51 3.25 -12.37
C GLY A 1012 -43.95 2.81 -12.70
N ALA A 1013 -44.15 1.59 -13.22
CA ALA A 1013 -45.45 1.08 -13.61
C ALA A 1013 -46.30 0.70 -12.38
N ALA A 1014 -47.44 1.37 -12.18
CA ALA A 1014 -48.32 1.16 -11.03
C ALA A 1014 -48.74 -0.31 -10.80
N ARG A 1015 -48.81 -1.12 -11.86
CA ARG A 1015 -49.10 -2.56 -11.79
C ARG A 1015 -48.03 -3.36 -11.04
N HIS A 1016 -46.75 -3.02 -11.21
CA HIS A 1016 -45.65 -3.73 -10.52
C HIS A 1016 -45.63 -3.35 -9.04
N LYS A 1017 -45.89 -2.07 -8.71
CA LYS A 1017 -46.10 -1.63 -7.32
C LYS A 1017 -47.26 -2.38 -6.65
N GLN A 1018 -48.43 -2.47 -7.30
CA GLN A 1018 -49.58 -3.22 -6.77
C GLN A 1018 -49.23 -4.69 -6.52
N MET A 1019 -48.59 -5.36 -7.48
CA MET A 1019 -48.21 -6.77 -7.34
C MET A 1019 -47.18 -7.00 -6.23
N ALA A 1020 -46.20 -6.09 -6.06
CA ALA A 1020 -45.26 -6.14 -4.94
C ALA A 1020 -45.97 -5.92 -3.59
N THR A 1021 -46.96 -5.03 -3.49
CA THR A 1021 -47.77 -4.85 -2.28
C THR A 1021 -48.58 -6.11 -1.95
N GLU A 1022 -49.21 -6.73 -2.94
CA GLU A 1022 -50.00 -7.97 -2.77
C GLU A 1022 -49.13 -9.18 -2.37
N LEU A 1023 -47.83 -9.16 -2.74
CA LEU A 1023 -46.81 -10.13 -2.36
C LEU A 1023 -46.06 -9.77 -1.05
N GLY A 1024 -46.47 -8.72 -0.33
CA GLY A 1024 -45.93 -8.41 1.00
C GLY A 1024 -44.64 -7.57 1.06
N ALA A 1025 -44.23 -6.92 -0.03
CA ALA A 1025 -43.08 -6.00 -0.01
C ALA A 1025 -43.31 -4.84 0.98
N LYS A 1026 -42.32 -4.58 1.85
CA LYS A 1026 -42.39 -3.51 2.86
C LYS A 1026 -41.87 -2.16 2.33
N GLY A 1027 -41.12 -2.16 1.22
CA GLY A 1027 -40.67 -0.95 0.49
C GLY A 1027 -40.73 -1.11 -1.04
N TYR A 1028 -40.82 0.00 -1.77
CA TYR A 1028 -40.83 0.03 -3.23
C TYR A 1028 -40.26 1.34 -3.77
N PHE A 1029 -39.17 1.28 -4.54
CA PHE A 1029 -38.39 2.44 -4.99
C PHE A 1029 -38.11 2.38 -6.50
N THR A 1030 -38.23 3.51 -7.17
CA THR A 1030 -37.89 3.67 -8.59
C THR A 1030 -36.47 4.20 -8.74
N LYS A 1031 -35.66 3.56 -9.60
CA LYS A 1031 -34.35 4.06 -10.04
C LYS A 1031 -34.53 5.25 -11.00
N PRO A 1032 -33.70 6.32 -10.93
CA PRO A 1032 -32.67 6.56 -9.93
C PRO A 1032 -33.27 7.01 -8.58
N TYR A 1033 -32.59 6.63 -7.49
CA TYR A 1033 -32.93 6.98 -6.11
C TYR A 1033 -31.86 7.91 -5.51
N LEU A 1034 -32.21 8.58 -4.40
CA LEU A 1034 -31.26 9.34 -3.57
C LEU A 1034 -30.77 8.46 -2.42
N GLU A 1035 -29.48 8.52 -2.08
CA GLU A 1035 -28.86 7.70 -1.01
C GLU A 1035 -29.60 7.86 0.33
N GLU A 1036 -29.84 9.11 0.73
CA GLU A 1036 -30.51 9.48 1.99
C GLU A 1036 -31.90 8.83 2.12
N VAL A 1037 -32.65 8.74 1.02
CA VAL A 1037 -34.01 8.18 1.00
C VAL A 1037 -34.00 6.66 1.16
N LEU A 1038 -32.99 5.96 0.62
CA LEU A 1038 -32.81 4.52 0.88
C LEU A 1038 -32.33 4.23 2.30
N LEU A 1039 -31.49 5.10 2.86
CA LEU A 1039 -30.98 4.96 4.24
C LEU A 1039 -32.07 5.23 5.29
N GLU A 1040 -32.88 6.29 5.11
CA GLU A 1040 -34.07 6.54 5.94
C GLU A 1040 -35.06 5.38 5.82
N ALA A 1041 -35.29 4.89 4.59
CA ALA A 1041 -36.17 3.75 4.35
C ALA A 1041 -35.69 2.47 5.06
N ALA A 1042 -34.39 2.18 5.03
CA ALA A 1042 -33.80 1.02 5.70
C ALA A 1042 -34.03 1.08 7.22
N GLN A 1043 -33.72 2.21 7.86
CA GLN A 1043 -33.98 2.41 9.29
C GLN A 1043 -35.46 2.22 9.64
N ARG A 1044 -36.37 2.74 8.82
CA ARG A 1044 -37.81 2.66 9.07
C ARG A 1044 -38.37 1.26 8.83
N MET A 1045 -37.87 0.53 7.84
CA MET A 1045 -38.25 -0.87 7.58
C MET A 1045 -37.74 -1.84 8.67
N LEU A 1046 -36.56 -1.60 9.23
CA LEU A 1046 -36.05 -2.33 10.40
C LEU A 1046 -36.87 -2.05 11.66
N ASN A 1047 -37.35 -0.82 11.84
CA ASN A 1047 -38.33 -0.47 12.87
C ASN A 1047 -39.76 -0.99 12.57
N GLY A 1048 -39.96 -1.80 11.52
CA GLY A 1048 -41.22 -2.45 11.18
C GLY A 1048 -42.21 -1.61 10.38
N GLU A 1049 -41.83 -0.42 9.88
CA GLU A 1049 -42.73 0.38 9.05
C GLU A 1049 -42.88 -0.18 7.63
N VAL A 1050 -44.11 -0.15 7.12
CA VAL A 1050 -44.42 -0.42 5.70
C VAL A 1050 -44.49 0.91 4.95
N LEU A 1051 -43.53 1.12 4.06
CA LEU A 1051 -43.36 2.34 3.26
C LEU A 1051 -44.19 2.32 1.97
N VAL A 1052 -44.81 1.18 1.64
CA VAL A 1052 -45.67 1.03 0.45
C VAL A 1052 -47.09 1.55 0.72
N LYS A 1053 -47.31 2.84 0.42
CA LYS A 1053 -48.64 3.49 0.32
C LYS A 1053 -48.83 4.13 -1.05
#